data_AF-A0A2G7H3V5-F1
#
_entry.id   AF-A0A2G7H3V5-F1
#
_cell.length_a   1.000
_cell.length_b   1.000
_cell.length_c   1.000
_cell.angle_alpha   90.00
_cell.angle_beta   90.00
_cell.angle_gamma   90.00
#
_symmetry.space_group_name_H-M   'P 1'
#
loop_
_entity.id
_entity.type
_entity.pdbx_description
1 polymer ?
#
loop_
_entity_poly.entity_id
_entity_poly.type
_entity_poly.pdbx_seq_one_letter_code
_entity_poly.pdbx_strand_id
1 'polypeptide(L)'
;MYVLDPATGTGSYLTATLDRIWRTLKAQPDFDDATLDDLRAAVKERLIGFEIMPAPYVIAHLRLSQQLARYGVTLRPSDPAHPAKPERAAVYLTNALTNWHTIPEPLSMPELQAEQDAAQHVKKSAPILVILGNPPYSAFAGTSQTEEGDLIADYKQGLVTEWGIRKFNLDDLYVRFYRIAERKVAQGGRGIVSFISPSSCLNDPSFVVMRRKLLTEFDHLTFDNLNGDSRETGKRTPDGQPDPSIFSTPSNRAGIRSGTAVSLLVRTGQGGDPTVQYREFWGAGKGTQLLDALHGTGPAYQPAAPTPANRHTFRPETSSADYQSWPKVVELAERDFFQGMDEDRGGALYDMQPQDLEIRMKSFFDTSLSFSAFEAIGGGLARNSAGYVAESVRLSAQKEEGYDERKILRYVLRPFDVRSAYVTTIPQVWKRARPDYQEQYFAGGFFITRSAAAASEEGVPFYFTSDRIARDALRGHAVAIPLILESKSASDGLFASSEPTLRANLSPQARAYLASLGAPDPDASPAGAALLWHHALAVGFSGAYLSEHAGGIAGDWPRIPLPGSLSALTESAALGARVAALLDDPQVPTRPELGAVGRLKRVGEDVHGFEVRAGWGALQRGNVVMPGRGRTTERAADGLPPELGERVLDVALNDAWVWENVPALVWEYTIGGYQVMKKWLSYREFGVLGRALTLDEAREVSRMARRLAELVLLGPQLDASYARVQGDVWAWGAGG
;
A
#
# COMPACT_ATOMS: atom_id res chain seq x y z
N MET A 1 -2.81 -35.11 -22.46
CA MET A 1 -2.68 -33.90 -21.63
C MET A 1 -3.77 -32.92 -22.06
N TYR A 2 -4.59 -32.45 -21.12
CA TYR A 2 -5.62 -31.44 -21.35
C TYR A 2 -5.19 -30.12 -20.71
N VAL A 3 -5.28 -29.03 -21.48
CA VAL A 3 -4.94 -27.67 -21.08
C VAL A 3 -6.23 -26.86 -21.08
N LEU A 4 -6.52 -26.16 -19.98
CA LEU A 4 -7.65 -25.26 -19.85
C LEU A 4 -7.15 -23.82 -19.71
N ASP A 5 -7.69 -22.94 -20.54
CA ASP A 5 -7.68 -21.50 -20.34
C ASP A 5 -9.09 -21.05 -19.90
N PRO A 6 -9.32 -20.80 -18.59
CA PRO A 6 -10.65 -20.54 -18.07
C PRO A 6 -11.15 -19.11 -18.38
N ALA A 7 -10.31 -18.23 -18.93
CA ALA A 7 -10.67 -16.88 -19.30
C ALA A 7 -9.93 -16.50 -20.60
N THR A 8 -10.30 -17.19 -21.68
CA THR A 8 -9.42 -17.26 -22.85
C THR A 8 -9.34 -15.98 -23.66
N GLY A 9 -10.31 -15.10 -23.53
CA GLY A 9 -10.37 -13.85 -24.27
C GLY A 9 -10.30 -14.12 -25.77
N THR A 10 -9.22 -13.64 -26.40
CA THR A 10 -8.98 -13.82 -27.84
C THR A 10 -8.14 -15.07 -28.17
N GLY A 11 -7.94 -15.99 -27.21
CA GLY A 11 -7.26 -17.27 -27.42
C GLY A 11 -5.73 -17.21 -27.43
N SER A 12 -5.10 -16.13 -26.94
CA SER A 12 -3.65 -15.93 -27.01
C SER A 12 -2.83 -17.02 -26.32
N TYR A 13 -3.30 -17.53 -25.18
CA TYR A 13 -2.61 -18.60 -24.46
C TYR A 13 -2.78 -19.96 -25.15
N LEU A 14 -3.96 -20.22 -25.71
CA LEU A 14 -4.21 -21.44 -26.48
C LEU A 14 -3.39 -21.48 -27.77
N THR A 15 -3.26 -20.36 -28.48
CA THR A 15 -2.42 -20.28 -29.68
C THR A 15 -0.93 -20.42 -29.35
N ALA A 16 -0.45 -19.82 -28.25
CA ALA A 16 0.93 -20.01 -27.78
C ALA A 16 1.20 -21.46 -27.37
N THR A 17 0.22 -22.12 -26.74
CA THR A 17 0.32 -23.55 -26.39
C THR A 17 0.36 -24.42 -27.63
N LEU A 18 -0.50 -24.15 -28.62
CA LEU A 18 -0.50 -24.86 -29.91
C LEU A 18 0.84 -24.70 -30.63
N ASP A 19 1.41 -23.50 -30.63
CA ASP A 19 2.73 -23.22 -31.18
C ASP A 19 3.85 -23.98 -30.46
N ARG A 20 3.79 -24.09 -29.12
CA ARG A 20 4.72 -24.94 -28.37
C ARG A 20 4.57 -26.43 -28.72
N ILE A 21 3.34 -26.92 -28.88
CA ILE A 21 3.08 -28.32 -29.29
C ILE A 21 3.67 -28.55 -30.68
N TRP A 22 3.39 -27.67 -31.65
CA TRP A 22 3.93 -27.79 -33.01
C TRP A 22 5.47 -27.81 -33.04
N ARG A 23 6.14 -26.89 -32.33
CA ARG A 23 7.61 -26.89 -32.23
C ARG A 23 8.16 -28.18 -31.61
N THR A 24 7.46 -28.71 -30.61
CA THR A 24 7.86 -29.94 -29.93
C THR A 24 7.74 -31.14 -30.85
N LEU A 25 6.60 -31.29 -31.55
CA LEU A 25 6.39 -32.35 -32.54
C LEU A 25 7.41 -32.25 -33.68
N LYS A 26 7.63 -31.05 -34.23
CA LYS A 26 8.58 -30.82 -35.32
C LYS A 26 10.03 -31.15 -34.96
N ALA A 27 10.39 -31.10 -33.69
CA ALA A 27 11.72 -31.46 -33.21
C ALA A 27 11.91 -32.98 -33.03
N GLN A 28 10.84 -33.78 -33.11
CA GLN A 28 10.93 -35.23 -32.97
C GLN A 28 11.49 -35.87 -34.26
N PRO A 29 12.35 -36.90 -34.15
CA PRO A 29 12.95 -37.55 -35.32
C PRO A 29 11.95 -38.21 -36.28
N ASP A 30 10.80 -38.61 -35.76
CA ASP A 30 9.69 -39.28 -36.45
C ASP A 30 8.59 -38.33 -36.94
N PHE A 31 8.84 -37.02 -36.91
CA PHE A 31 7.91 -36.03 -37.42
C PHE A 31 7.60 -36.23 -38.91
N ASP A 32 6.32 -36.41 -39.24
CA ASP A 32 5.81 -36.53 -40.60
C ASP A 32 4.47 -35.78 -40.78
N ASP A 33 3.92 -35.79 -41.99
CA ASP A 33 2.64 -35.14 -42.30
C ASP A 33 1.45 -35.78 -41.57
N ALA A 34 1.56 -37.02 -41.09
CA ALA A 34 0.51 -37.66 -40.28
C ALA A 34 0.51 -37.12 -38.84
N THR A 35 1.69 -36.76 -38.31
CA THR A 35 1.88 -36.10 -37.00
C THR A 35 1.18 -34.74 -36.93
N LEU A 36 0.89 -34.12 -38.07
CA LEU A 36 0.11 -32.88 -38.14
C LEU A 36 -1.36 -33.06 -37.74
N ASP A 37 -1.94 -34.25 -37.88
CA ASP A 37 -3.31 -34.52 -37.43
C ASP A 37 -3.44 -34.49 -35.90
N ASP A 38 -2.35 -34.72 -35.16
CA ASP A 38 -2.33 -34.56 -33.70
C ASP A 38 -2.57 -33.11 -33.27
N LEU A 39 -2.16 -32.13 -34.09
CA LEU A 39 -2.44 -30.71 -33.84
C LEU A 39 -3.93 -30.41 -33.97
N ARG A 40 -4.58 -31.00 -34.99
CA ARG A 40 -6.03 -30.90 -35.19
C ARG A 40 -6.76 -31.50 -33.99
N ALA A 41 -6.38 -32.71 -33.58
CA ALA A 41 -6.95 -33.37 -32.40
C ALA A 41 -6.70 -32.56 -31.12
N ALA A 42 -5.52 -31.95 -30.97
CA ALA A 42 -5.22 -31.09 -29.83
C ALA A 42 -6.17 -29.90 -29.75
N VAL A 43 -6.41 -29.18 -30.85
CA VAL A 43 -7.31 -28.03 -30.89
C VAL A 43 -8.77 -28.43 -30.68
N LYS A 44 -9.20 -29.59 -31.20
CA LYS A 44 -10.59 -30.07 -31.06
C LYS A 44 -10.95 -30.55 -29.66
N GLU A 45 -9.99 -31.08 -28.90
CA GLU A 45 -10.30 -31.86 -27.69
C GLU A 45 -9.44 -31.51 -26.47
N ARG A 46 -8.18 -31.11 -26.67
CA ARG A 46 -7.18 -30.99 -25.58
C ARG A 46 -6.86 -29.56 -25.18
N LEU A 47 -7.02 -28.59 -26.09
CA LEU A 47 -6.80 -27.17 -25.86
C LEU A 47 -8.13 -26.47 -25.63
N ILE A 48 -8.52 -26.42 -24.36
CA ILE A 48 -9.85 -26.01 -23.93
C ILE A 48 -9.82 -24.53 -23.55
N GLY A 49 -10.77 -23.74 -24.05
CA GLY A 49 -10.96 -22.34 -23.66
C GLY A 49 -12.36 -22.09 -23.14
N PHE A 50 -12.51 -21.30 -22.08
CA PHE A 50 -13.81 -20.74 -21.69
C PHE A 50 -13.80 -19.22 -21.88
N GLU A 51 -14.89 -18.69 -22.41
CA GLU A 51 -15.09 -17.26 -22.61
C GLU A 51 -16.55 -16.89 -22.31
N ILE A 52 -16.77 -15.72 -21.70
CA ILE A 52 -18.11 -15.25 -21.36
C ILE A 52 -18.68 -14.31 -22.44
N MET A 53 -17.82 -13.65 -23.22
CA MET A 53 -18.22 -12.70 -24.25
C MET A 53 -18.23 -13.33 -25.65
N PRO A 54 -19.32 -13.19 -26.43
CA PRO A 54 -19.41 -13.76 -27.79
C PRO A 54 -18.33 -13.29 -28.77
N ALA A 55 -17.93 -12.02 -28.73
CA ALA A 55 -16.96 -11.49 -29.69
C ALA A 55 -15.53 -12.05 -29.49
N PRO A 56 -14.92 -12.00 -28.28
CA PRO A 56 -13.65 -12.68 -28.02
C PRO A 56 -13.71 -14.20 -28.29
N TYR A 57 -14.82 -14.85 -27.96
CA TYR A 57 -15.06 -16.27 -28.27
C TYR A 57 -14.91 -16.59 -29.77
N VAL A 58 -15.51 -15.78 -30.65
CA VAL A 58 -15.37 -15.93 -32.11
C VAL A 58 -13.93 -15.66 -32.56
N ILE A 59 -13.29 -14.63 -32.00
CA ILE A 59 -11.90 -14.28 -32.33
C ILE A 59 -10.93 -15.41 -31.95
N ALA A 60 -11.14 -16.07 -30.80
CA ALA A 60 -10.34 -17.20 -30.36
C ALA A 60 -10.43 -18.37 -31.35
N HIS A 61 -11.64 -18.71 -31.82
CA HIS A 61 -11.85 -19.72 -32.87
C HIS A 61 -11.11 -19.37 -34.16
N LEU A 62 -11.25 -18.13 -34.63
CA LEU A 62 -10.59 -17.65 -35.84
C LEU A 62 -9.07 -17.75 -35.73
N ARG A 63 -8.49 -17.28 -34.62
CA ARG A 63 -7.04 -17.30 -34.40
C ARG A 63 -6.47 -18.70 -34.31
N LEU A 64 -7.13 -19.61 -33.61
CA LEU A 64 -6.71 -21.02 -33.56
C LEU A 64 -6.76 -21.68 -34.94
N SER A 65 -7.83 -21.43 -35.70
CA SER A 65 -7.99 -21.96 -37.06
C SER A 65 -6.93 -21.41 -38.02
N GLN A 66 -6.66 -20.10 -37.96
CA GLN A 66 -5.60 -19.46 -38.77
C GLN A 66 -4.21 -19.97 -38.39
N GLN A 67 -3.94 -20.20 -37.11
CA GLN A 67 -2.66 -20.71 -36.65
C GLN A 67 -2.45 -22.17 -37.08
N LEU A 68 -3.48 -23.02 -36.99
CA LEU A 68 -3.44 -24.37 -37.57
C LEU A 68 -3.14 -24.33 -39.06
N ALA A 69 -3.82 -23.46 -39.82
CA ALA A 69 -3.64 -23.35 -41.27
C ALA A 69 -2.20 -22.98 -41.64
N ARG A 70 -1.54 -22.12 -40.84
CA ARG A 70 -0.12 -21.79 -41.00
C ARG A 70 0.82 -22.98 -40.81
N TYR A 71 0.39 -24.00 -40.07
CA TYR A 71 1.14 -25.25 -39.89
C TYR A 71 0.77 -26.32 -40.93
N GLY A 72 -0.06 -26.00 -41.92
CA GLY A 72 -0.46 -26.93 -42.99
C GLY A 72 -1.69 -27.77 -42.68
N VAL A 73 -2.41 -27.49 -41.59
CA VAL A 73 -3.57 -28.26 -41.13
C VAL A 73 -4.80 -27.37 -41.03
N THR A 74 -5.97 -27.86 -41.43
CA THR A 74 -7.22 -27.11 -41.25
C THR A 74 -8.23 -27.92 -40.47
N LEU A 75 -9.18 -27.23 -39.85
CA LEU A 75 -10.40 -27.85 -39.35
C LEU A 75 -11.29 -28.20 -40.54
N ARG A 76 -11.85 -29.42 -40.52
CA ARG A 76 -12.64 -29.93 -41.64
C ARG A 76 -14.04 -29.31 -41.66
N PRO A 77 -14.62 -29.06 -42.85
CA PRO A 77 -16.00 -28.59 -42.99
C PRO A 77 -17.06 -29.57 -42.45
N SER A 78 -16.68 -30.83 -42.23
CA SER A 78 -17.53 -31.89 -41.68
C SER A 78 -16.72 -32.71 -40.67
N ASP A 79 -17.25 -32.85 -39.46
CA ASP A 79 -16.69 -33.68 -38.40
C ASP A 79 -17.07 -35.15 -38.64
N PRO A 80 -16.11 -36.09 -38.77
CA PRO A 80 -16.44 -37.51 -39.00
C PRO A 80 -17.37 -38.12 -37.94
N ALA A 81 -17.32 -37.62 -36.70
CA ALA A 81 -18.22 -38.06 -35.62
C ALA A 81 -19.61 -37.40 -35.69
N HIS A 82 -19.72 -36.24 -36.33
CA HIS A 82 -20.96 -35.48 -36.49
C HIS A 82 -21.02 -34.87 -37.90
N PRO A 83 -21.34 -35.66 -38.95
CA PRO A 83 -21.16 -35.23 -40.34
C PRO A 83 -21.92 -33.94 -40.73
N ALA A 84 -22.98 -33.61 -39.97
CA ALA A 84 -23.79 -32.41 -40.13
C ALA A 84 -23.17 -31.12 -39.53
N LYS A 85 -22.01 -31.20 -38.87
CA LYS A 85 -21.36 -30.06 -38.21
C LYS A 85 -19.89 -29.94 -38.64
N PRO A 86 -19.34 -28.72 -38.78
CA PRO A 86 -17.91 -28.54 -39.01
C PRO A 86 -17.10 -28.88 -37.77
N GLU A 87 -15.83 -29.25 -37.96
CA GLU A 87 -14.89 -29.32 -36.84
C GLU A 87 -14.67 -27.91 -36.26
N ARG A 88 -14.55 -27.82 -34.95
CA ARG A 88 -14.31 -26.57 -34.21
C ARG A 88 -13.23 -26.74 -33.17
N ALA A 89 -12.66 -25.63 -32.71
CA ALA A 89 -11.82 -25.61 -31.52
C ALA A 89 -12.66 -25.90 -30.26
N ALA A 90 -12.04 -26.49 -29.24
CA ALA A 90 -12.62 -26.71 -27.91
C ALA A 90 -12.71 -25.41 -27.09
N VAL A 91 -13.19 -24.32 -27.69
CA VAL A 91 -13.43 -23.05 -27.00
C VAL A 91 -14.93 -22.93 -26.79
N TYR A 92 -15.37 -22.65 -25.56
CA TYR A 92 -16.77 -22.66 -25.18
C TYR A 92 -17.27 -21.32 -24.62
N LEU A 93 -18.48 -20.91 -25.01
CA LEU A 93 -19.16 -19.73 -24.46
C LEU A 93 -19.83 -20.09 -23.13
N THR A 94 -19.16 -19.82 -22.01
CA THR A 94 -19.62 -20.19 -20.67
C THR A 94 -18.99 -19.31 -19.59
N ASN A 95 -19.67 -19.13 -18.46
CA ASN A 95 -19.04 -18.58 -17.26
C ASN A 95 -18.16 -19.66 -16.62
N ALA A 96 -16.85 -19.46 -16.59
CA ALA A 96 -15.91 -20.39 -15.99
C ALA A 96 -16.01 -20.49 -14.47
N LEU A 97 -16.70 -19.56 -13.79
CA LEU A 97 -16.80 -19.55 -12.32
C LEU A 97 -17.97 -20.37 -11.76
N THR A 98 -18.94 -20.74 -12.60
CA THR A 98 -20.19 -21.38 -12.16
C THR A 98 -20.41 -22.74 -12.79
N ASN A 99 -21.38 -23.48 -12.26
CA ASN A 99 -21.86 -24.74 -12.81
C ASN A 99 -20.82 -25.88 -12.79
N TRP A 100 -19.89 -25.88 -11.84
CA TRP A 100 -18.94 -26.99 -11.71
C TRP A 100 -19.52 -28.22 -11.01
N HIS A 101 -20.51 -27.99 -10.14
CA HIS A 101 -21.17 -29.03 -9.34
C HIS A 101 -22.69 -29.03 -9.47
N THR A 102 -23.25 -28.00 -10.09
CA THR A 102 -24.69 -27.85 -10.33
C THR A 102 -25.06 -28.17 -11.77
N ILE A 103 -26.34 -28.45 -12.01
CA ILE A 103 -26.90 -28.54 -13.36
C ILE A 103 -27.46 -27.15 -13.66
N PRO A 104 -26.97 -26.48 -14.71
CA PRO A 104 -27.46 -25.16 -15.02
C PRO A 104 -28.88 -25.21 -15.60
N GLU A 105 -29.62 -24.11 -15.50
CA GLU A 105 -30.95 -24.02 -16.08
C GLU A 105 -30.88 -24.14 -17.62
N PRO A 106 -31.87 -24.82 -18.25
CA PRO A 106 -31.94 -24.92 -19.70
C PRO A 106 -32.13 -23.56 -20.36
N LEU A 107 -31.42 -23.34 -21.47
CA LEU A 107 -31.53 -22.16 -22.31
C LEU A 107 -32.56 -22.39 -23.42
N SER A 108 -33.31 -21.33 -23.75
CA SER A 108 -34.38 -21.38 -24.75
C SER A 108 -33.88 -21.50 -26.20
N MET A 109 -32.63 -21.13 -26.47
CA MET A 109 -32.01 -21.24 -27.78
C MET A 109 -31.23 -22.54 -27.90
N PRO A 110 -31.56 -23.44 -28.86
CA PRO A 110 -30.90 -24.73 -29.02
C PRO A 110 -29.38 -24.64 -29.19
N GLU A 111 -28.89 -23.60 -29.88
CA GLU A 111 -27.46 -23.39 -30.11
C GLU A 111 -26.73 -23.03 -28.82
N LEU A 112 -27.33 -22.18 -27.98
CA LEU A 112 -26.76 -21.81 -26.68
C LEU A 112 -26.86 -22.98 -25.69
N GLN A 113 -27.94 -23.77 -25.75
CA GLN A 113 -28.06 -25.00 -24.95
C GLN A 113 -26.96 -26.00 -25.31
N ALA A 114 -26.75 -26.24 -26.61
CA ALA A 114 -25.68 -27.15 -27.05
C ALA A 114 -24.29 -26.67 -26.61
N GLU A 115 -24.07 -25.35 -26.58
CA GLU A 115 -22.84 -24.74 -26.10
C GLU A 115 -22.64 -24.92 -24.60
N GLN A 116 -23.70 -24.71 -23.83
CA GLN A 116 -23.75 -24.94 -22.39
C GLN A 116 -23.51 -26.41 -22.04
N ASP A 117 -24.14 -27.34 -22.75
CA ASP A 117 -23.96 -28.78 -22.56
C ASP A 117 -22.53 -29.23 -22.84
N ALA A 118 -21.93 -28.71 -23.92
CA ALA A 118 -20.55 -29.02 -24.28
C ALA A 118 -19.56 -28.48 -23.22
N ALA A 119 -19.75 -27.25 -22.76
CA ALA A 119 -18.99 -26.69 -21.64
C ALA A 119 -19.16 -27.53 -20.36
N GLN A 120 -20.38 -27.99 -20.07
CA GLN A 120 -20.69 -28.76 -18.87
C GLN A 120 -20.05 -30.15 -18.89
N HIS A 121 -20.01 -30.79 -20.06
CA HIS A 121 -19.29 -32.05 -20.26
C HIS A 121 -17.81 -31.88 -19.90
N VAL A 122 -17.18 -30.81 -20.38
CA VAL A 122 -15.77 -30.52 -20.06
C VAL A 122 -15.57 -30.28 -18.57
N LYS A 123 -16.40 -29.44 -17.94
CA LYS A 123 -16.27 -29.09 -16.50
C LYS A 123 -16.32 -30.31 -15.58
N LYS A 124 -17.14 -31.32 -15.94
CA LYS A 124 -17.37 -32.54 -15.16
C LYS A 124 -16.37 -33.65 -15.46
N SER A 125 -16.04 -33.86 -16.73
CA SER A 125 -15.43 -35.12 -17.18
C SER A 125 -13.99 -34.97 -17.68
N ALA A 126 -13.55 -33.77 -18.08
CA ALA A 126 -12.23 -33.61 -18.67
C ALA A 126 -11.12 -33.72 -17.59
N PRO A 127 -10.08 -34.56 -17.80
CA PRO A 127 -8.96 -34.69 -16.88
C PRO A 127 -7.95 -33.55 -17.12
N ILE A 128 -8.35 -32.34 -16.74
CA ILE A 128 -7.56 -31.11 -16.90
C ILE A 128 -6.28 -31.23 -16.05
N LEU A 129 -5.13 -31.17 -16.72
CA LEU A 129 -3.81 -31.28 -16.08
C LEU A 129 -3.13 -29.92 -15.93
N VAL A 130 -3.36 -29.02 -16.88
CA VAL A 130 -2.75 -27.68 -16.91
C VAL A 130 -3.85 -26.65 -17.01
N ILE A 131 -3.80 -25.65 -16.12
CA ILE A 131 -4.70 -24.49 -16.14
C ILE A 131 -3.83 -23.25 -16.26
N LEU A 132 -4.03 -22.46 -17.30
CA LEU A 132 -3.20 -21.27 -17.54
C LEU A 132 -4.01 -20.12 -18.12
N GLY A 133 -3.49 -18.89 -18.01
CA GLY A 133 -4.16 -17.74 -18.63
C GLY A 133 -3.96 -16.41 -17.91
N ASN A 134 -4.80 -15.45 -18.27
CA ASN A 134 -4.88 -14.12 -17.66
C ASN A 134 -6.30 -13.90 -17.12
N PRO A 135 -6.61 -14.33 -15.88
CA PRO A 135 -7.93 -14.12 -15.29
C PRO A 135 -8.26 -12.62 -15.15
N PRO A 136 -9.54 -12.22 -15.17
CA PRO A 136 -9.95 -10.82 -15.07
C PRO A 136 -9.65 -10.20 -13.69
N TYR A 137 -9.32 -8.89 -13.68
CA TYR A 137 -9.01 -8.11 -12.48
C TYR A 137 -10.17 -7.15 -12.18
N SER A 138 -11.03 -7.47 -11.21
CA SER A 138 -12.16 -6.62 -10.84
C SER A 138 -12.71 -6.98 -9.47
N ALA A 139 -12.60 -6.04 -8.52
CA ALA A 139 -13.14 -6.16 -7.16
C ALA A 139 -14.63 -5.80 -7.03
N PHE A 140 -15.23 -5.17 -8.05
CA PHE A 140 -16.61 -4.63 -8.00
C PHE A 140 -17.51 -5.20 -9.11
N ALA A 141 -17.30 -6.45 -9.50
CA ALA A 141 -18.11 -7.11 -10.53
C ALA A 141 -19.51 -7.46 -10.01
N GLY A 142 -20.36 -6.46 -9.76
CA GLY A 142 -21.79 -6.60 -9.46
C GLY A 142 -22.13 -7.53 -8.29
N THR A 143 -23.41 -7.81 -8.10
CA THR A 143 -23.88 -8.86 -7.18
C THR A 143 -23.47 -10.22 -7.76
N SER A 144 -22.45 -10.84 -7.15
CA SER A 144 -22.03 -12.21 -7.48
C SER A 144 -23.20 -13.18 -7.28
N GLN A 145 -23.36 -14.15 -8.18
CA GLN A 145 -24.23 -15.29 -7.94
C GLN A 145 -23.75 -16.05 -6.68
N THR A 146 -24.65 -16.73 -5.97
CA THR A 146 -24.34 -17.42 -4.70
C THR A 146 -23.16 -18.40 -4.82
N GLU A 147 -23.12 -19.20 -5.90
CA GLU A 147 -22.03 -20.15 -6.17
C GLU A 147 -20.65 -19.46 -6.28
N GLU A 148 -20.60 -18.26 -6.87
CA GLU A 148 -19.34 -17.49 -6.97
C GLU A 148 -18.88 -16.92 -5.62
N GLY A 149 -19.82 -16.57 -4.75
CA GLY A 149 -19.55 -16.11 -3.39
C GLY A 149 -19.03 -17.23 -2.49
N ASP A 150 -19.55 -18.44 -2.65
CA ASP A 150 -19.14 -19.62 -1.87
C ASP A 150 -17.72 -20.07 -2.18
N LEU A 151 -17.19 -19.80 -3.38
CA LEU A 151 -15.81 -20.15 -3.76
C LEU A 151 -14.77 -19.56 -2.79
N ILE A 152 -14.96 -18.30 -2.39
CA ILE A 152 -14.01 -17.57 -1.56
C ILE A 152 -14.30 -17.68 -0.05
N ALA A 153 -15.41 -18.33 0.35
CA ALA A 153 -15.75 -18.54 1.75
C ALA A 153 -14.62 -19.27 2.50
N ASP A 154 -14.01 -20.25 1.84
CA ASP A 154 -12.86 -21.01 2.35
C ASP A 154 -11.63 -20.12 2.61
N TYR A 155 -11.46 -19.03 1.85
CA TYR A 155 -10.39 -18.06 2.06
C TYR A 155 -10.72 -17.03 3.15
N LYS A 156 -11.99 -16.92 3.56
CA LYS A 156 -12.41 -16.00 4.63
C LYS A 156 -12.33 -16.64 6.02
N GLN A 157 -12.21 -17.96 6.11
CA GLN A 157 -12.12 -18.70 7.37
C GLN A 157 -10.90 -18.27 8.21
N GLY A 158 -11.15 -17.82 9.43
CA GLY A 158 -10.11 -17.40 10.37
C GLY A 158 -9.53 -16.00 10.12
N LEU A 159 -9.85 -15.29 9.03
CA LEU A 159 -9.26 -13.97 8.76
C LEU A 159 -9.44 -12.97 9.91
N VAL A 160 -10.66 -12.90 10.46
CA VAL A 160 -10.97 -11.96 11.55
C VAL A 160 -10.47 -12.49 12.89
N THR A 161 -10.71 -13.76 13.19
CA THR A 161 -10.49 -14.36 14.51
C THR A 161 -9.05 -14.79 14.76
N GLU A 162 -8.38 -15.36 13.75
CA GLU A 162 -6.99 -15.85 13.83
C GLU A 162 -6.00 -14.74 13.42
N TRP A 163 -6.33 -13.98 12.36
CA TRP A 163 -5.39 -13.02 11.76
C TRP A 163 -5.70 -11.55 12.05
N GLY A 164 -6.84 -11.23 12.68
CA GLY A 164 -7.23 -9.86 13.01
C GLY A 164 -7.64 -8.99 11.81
N ILE A 165 -7.82 -9.58 10.62
CA ILE A 165 -8.07 -8.86 9.36
C ILE A 165 -9.58 -8.65 9.18
N ARG A 166 -10.05 -7.45 9.56
CA ARG A 166 -11.48 -7.08 9.49
C ARG A 166 -11.94 -6.54 8.14
N LYS A 167 -11.01 -6.07 7.31
CA LYS A 167 -11.25 -5.60 5.94
C LYS A 167 -10.28 -6.34 5.02
N PHE A 168 -10.80 -6.98 3.99
CA PHE A 168 -10.02 -7.82 3.10
C PHE A 168 -10.47 -7.66 1.65
N ASN A 169 -9.53 -7.84 0.71
CA ASN A 169 -9.72 -7.63 -0.73
C ASN A 169 -9.89 -8.95 -1.52
N LEU A 170 -10.62 -9.92 -0.96
CA LEU A 170 -10.77 -11.26 -1.54
C LEU A 170 -11.86 -11.39 -2.61
N ASP A 171 -12.69 -10.36 -2.80
CA ASP A 171 -13.82 -10.41 -3.73
C ASP A 171 -13.40 -10.18 -5.20
N ASP A 172 -12.10 -9.94 -5.47
CA ASP A 172 -11.55 -9.79 -6.82
C ASP A 172 -11.66 -11.10 -7.62
N LEU A 173 -12.11 -11.00 -8.87
CA LEU A 173 -12.39 -12.16 -9.73
C LEU A 173 -11.21 -13.11 -9.87
N TYR A 174 -9.98 -12.61 -9.99
CA TYR A 174 -8.81 -13.48 -10.17
C TYR A 174 -8.63 -14.49 -9.02
N VAL A 175 -9.06 -14.14 -7.81
CA VAL A 175 -9.02 -15.02 -6.62
C VAL A 175 -9.94 -16.23 -6.82
N ARG A 176 -11.10 -16.02 -7.43
CA ARG A 176 -12.07 -17.08 -7.75
C ARG A 176 -11.50 -18.04 -8.80
N PHE A 177 -10.76 -17.53 -9.78
CA PHE A 177 -10.06 -18.36 -10.77
C PHE A 177 -8.95 -19.20 -10.13
N TYR A 178 -8.16 -18.65 -9.21
CA TYR A 178 -7.22 -19.46 -8.42
C TYR A 178 -7.93 -20.57 -7.65
N ARG A 179 -9.07 -20.27 -7.00
CA ARG A 179 -9.81 -21.29 -6.23
C ARG A 179 -10.28 -22.45 -7.11
N ILE A 180 -10.79 -22.16 -8.32
CA ILE A 180 -11.23 -23.21 -9.25
C ILE A 180 -10.04 -24.02 -9.75
N ALA A 181 -8.94 -23.35 -10.09
CA ALA A 181 -7.75 -24.01 -10.58
C ALA A 181 -7.13 -24.93 -9.50
N GLU A 182 -7.02 -24.43 -8.27
CA GLU A 182 -6.62 -25.18 -7.08
C GLU A 182 -7.53 -26.40 -6.88
N ARG A 183 -8.86 -26.22 -6.82
CA ARG A 183 -9.80 -27.35 -6.63
C ARG A 183 -9.67 -28.40 -7.71
N LYS A 184 -9.50 -27.99 -8.98
CA LYS A 184 -9.38 -28.93 -10.11
C LYS A 184 -8.08 -29.72 -10.07
N VAL A 185 -6.95 -29.05 -9.81
CA VAL A 185 -5.65 -29.72 -9.68
C VAL A 185 -5.61 -30.61 -8.43
N ALA A 186 -6.18 -30.15 -7.32
CA ALA A 186 -6.25 -30.93 -6.08
C ALA A 186 -7.09 -32.21 -6.24
N GLN A 187 -8.27 -32.12 -6.87
CA GLN A 187 -9.09 -33.29 -7.22
C GLN A 187 -8.37 -34.26 -8.16
N GLY A 188 -7.57 -33.74 -9.11
CA GLY A 188 -6.77 -34.54 -10.04
C GLY A 188 -5.51 -35.17 -9.44
N GLY A 189 -5.11 -34.78 -8.22
CA GLY A 189 -3.92 -35.28 -7.51
C GLY A 189 -2.58 -34.78 -8.04
N ARG A 190 -2.51 -34.31 -9.29
CA ARG A 190 -1.34 -33.69 -9.92
C ARG A 190 -1.78 -32.67 -10.98
N GLY A 191 -0.94 -31.69 -11.26
CA GLY A 191 -1.22 -30.68 -12.30
C GLY A 191 -0.43 -29.40 -12.13
N ILE A 192 -0.68 -28.46 -13.04
CA ILE A 192 0.00 -27.17 -13.12
C ILE A 192 -1.03 -26.06 -13.22
N VAL A 193 -0.84 -24.98 -12.44
CA VAL A 193 -1.57 -23.72 -12.58
C VAL A 193 -0.58 -22.61 -12.93
N SER A 194 -0.82 -21.86 -14.01
CA SER A 194 0.03 -20.75 -14.44
C SER A 194 -0.78 -19.51 -14.81
N PHE A 195 -0.81 -18.50 -13.93
CA PHE A 195 -1.56 -17.27 -14.17
C PHE A 195 -0.67 -16.03 -14.12
N ILE A 196 -0.98 -15.05 -14.98
CA ILE A 196 -0.63 -13.65 -14.72
C ILE A 196 -1.78 -12.98 -13.97
N SER A 197 -1.51 -12.50 -12.76
CA SER A 197 -2.54 -11.93 -11.87
C SER A 197 -2.01 -10.74 -11.09
N PRO A 198 -2.85 -9.96 -10.38
CA PRO A 198 -2.38 -8.92 -9.49
C PRO A 198 -1.38 -9.48 -8.48
N SER A 199 -0.29 -8.75 -8.22
CA SER A 199 0.78 -9.17 -7.31
C SER A 199 0.38 -9.08 -5.83
N SER A 200 -0.81 -8.56 -5.52
CA SER A 200 -1.29 -8.42 -4.13
C SER A 200 -1.40 -9.76 -3.41
N CYS A 201 -1.73 -10.85 -4.11
CA CYS A 201 -1.81 -12.17 -3.48
C CYS A 201 -0.48 -12.63 -2.86
N LEU A 202 0.66 -12.10 -3.33
CA LEU A 202 1.99 -12.52 -2.90
C LEU A 202 2.32 -12.08 -1.47
N ASN A 203 1.83 -10.92 -1.02
CA ASN A 203 2.21 -10.35 0.28
C ASN A 203 1.09 -9.60 1.04
N ASP A 204 0.01 -9.14 0.37
CA ASP A 204 -1.05 -8.38 1.07
C ASP A 204 -1.69 -9.25 2.17
N PRO A 205 -1.92 -8.70 3.38
CA PRO A 205 -2.48 -9.45 4.51
C PRO A 205 -3.78 -10.18 4.18
N SER A 206 -4.65 -9.60 3.33
CA SER A 206 -5.96 -10.14 2.96
C SER A 206 -5.89 -11.56 2.40
N PHE A 207 -4.75 -11.97 1.84
CA PHE A 207 -4.58 -13.24 1.15
C PHE A 207 -3.85 -14.30 1.99
N VAL A 208 -3.63 -14.08 3.29
CA VAL A 208 -2.91 -15.03 4.17
C VAL A 208 -3.50 -16.45 4.13
N VAL A 209 -4.83 -16.58 4.16
CA VAL A 209 -5.50 -17.89 4.12
C VAL A 209 -5.40 -18.53 2.73
N MET A 210 -5.47 -17.72 1.66
CA MET A 210 -5.25 -18.19 0.30
C MET A 210 -3.83 -18.76 0.16
N ARG A 211 -2.80 -18.02 0.60
CA ARG A 211 -1.41 -18.49 0.56
C ARG A 211 -1.20 -19.78 1.36
N ARG A 212 -1.77 -19.85 2.58
CA ARG A 212 -1.77 -21.08 3.40
C ARG A 212 -2.34 -22.28 2.65
N LYS A 213 -3.48 -22.10 1.95
CA LYS A 213 -4.09 -23.17 1.15
C LYS A 213 -3.26 -23.56 -0.06
N LEU A 214 -2.71 -22.60 -0.80
CA LEU A 214 -1.83 -22.89 -1.93
C LEU A 214 -0.59 -23.69 -1.51
N LEU A 215 0.00 -23.38 -0.36
CA LEU A 215 1.10 -24.16 0.22
C LEU A 215 0.70 -25.58 0.62
N THR A 216 -0.57 -25.81 0.94
CA THR A 216 -1.07 -27.14 1.30
C THR A 216 -1.33 -27.99 0.05
N GLU A 217 -1.72 -27.37 -1.07
CA GLU A 217 -2.20 -28.10 -2.25
C GLU A 217 -1.14 -28.28 -3.35
N PHE A 218 -0.04 -27.53 -3.32
CA PHE A 218 1.02 -27.51 -4.35
C PHE A 218 2.42 -27.73 -3.74
N ASP A 219 3.28 -28.42 -4.48
CA ASP A 219 4.64 -28.79 -4.04
C ASP A 219 5.70 -27.77 -4.46
N HIS A 220 5.56 -27.17 -5.65
CA HIS A 220 6.48 -26.14 -6.14
C HIS A 220 5.73 -24.90 -6.57
N LEU A 221 6.06 -23.77 -5.96
CA LEU A 221 5.46 -22.47 -6.24
C LEU A 221 6.57 -21.52 -6.68
N THR A 222 6.41 -20.95 -7.87
CA THR A 222 7.37 -19.99 -8.43
C THR A 222 6.66 -18.72 -8.84
N PHE A 223 7.26 -17.58 -8.52
CA PHE A 223 6.65 -16.26 -8.70
C PHE A 223 7.61 -15.30 -9.39
N ASP A 224 7.20 -14.82 -10.56
CA ASP A 224 7.88 -13.76 -11.31
C ASP A 224 7.12 -12.45 -11.09
N ASN A 225 7.54 -11.66 -10.09
CA ASN A 225 6.91 -10.38 -9.81
C ASN A 225 7.30 -9.36 -10.88
N LEU A 226 6.31 -8.86 -11.61
CA LEU A 226 6.50 -7.89 -12.69
C LEU A 226 6.32 -6.44 -12.21
N ASN A 227 6.05 -6.21 -10.92
CA ASN A 227 5.89 -4.88 -10.32
C ASN A 227 4.91 -3.99 -11.10
N GLY A 228 5.14 -2.68 -11.17
CA GLY A 228 4.33 -1.73 -11.95
C GLY A 228 2.99 -1.31 -11.33
N ASP A 229 2.89 -1.31 -10.00
CA ASP A 229 1.69 -0.85 -9.31
C ASP A 229 1.61 0.68 -9.29
N SER A 230 0.69 1.26 -10.06
CA SER A 230 0.56 2.70 -10.18
C SER A 230 -0.15 3.35 -8.99
N ARG A 231 -0.74 2.57 -8.08
CA ARG A 231 -1.36 3.08 -6.83
C ARG A 231 -0.28 3.50 -5.83
N GLU A 232 0.90 2.91 -5.93
CA GLU A 232 2.11 3.42 -5.31
C GLU A 232 2.58 4.67 -6.08
N THR A 233 1.90 5.80 -5.88
CA THR A 233 2.18 7.03 -6.64
C THR A 233 3.66 7.40 -6.55
N GLY A 234 4.33 7.40 -7.72
CA GLY A 234 5.76 7.67 -7.83
C GLY A 234 6.66 6.44 -7.74
N LYS A 235 6.11 5.21 -7.87
CA LYS A 235 6.87 3.95 -7.84
C LYS A 235 8.08 3.99 -8.77
N ARG A 236 9.23 3.62 -8.21
CA ARG A 236 10.51 3.57 -8.90
C ARG A 236 11.07 2.16 -8.84
N THR A 237 11.97 1.88 -9.77
CA THR A 237 12.87 0.75 -9.71
C THR A 237 13.93 0.98 -8.62
N PRO A 238 14.66 -0.06 -8.17
CA PRO A 238 15.74 0.09 -7.19
C PRO A 238 16.85 1.10 -7.61
N ASP A 239 17.04 1.32 -8.91
CA ASP A 239 17.95 2.32 -9.49
C ASP A 239 17.29 3.70 -9.72
N GLY A 240 16.07 3.91 -9.22
CA GLY A 240 15.39 5.20 -9.20
C GLY A 240 14.64 5.58 -10.49
N GLN A 241 14.55 4.68 -11.48
CA GLN A 241 13.83 4.89 -12.74
C GLN A 241 12.33 4.64 -12.60
N PRO A 242 11.47 5.16 -13.51
CA PRO A 242 10.05 4.84 -13.50
C PRO A 242 9.79 3.34 -13.71
N ASP A 243 8.87 2.78 -12.92
CA ASP A 243 8.45 1.38 -13.02
C ASP A 243 7.01 1.26 -13.55
N PRO A 244 6.78 1.25 -14.86
CA PRO A 244 5.44 1.16 -15.44
C PRO A 244 4.86 -0.26 -15.34
N SER A 245 3.55 -0.38 -15.58
CA SER A 245 2.88 -1.66 -15.72
C SER A 245 3.45 -2.47 -16.89
N ILE A 246 3.50 -3.81 -16.77
CA ILE A 246 3.81 -4.70 -17.91
C ILE A 246 2.80 -4.55 -19.06
N PHE A 247 1.59 -4.08 -18.77
CA PHE A 247 0.54 -3.84 -19.76
C PHE A 247 0.62 -2.46 -20.43
N SER A 248 1.67 -1.68 -20.16
CA SER A 248 1.91 -0.41 -20.84
C SER A 248 2.35 -0.64 -22.29
N THR A 249 1.72 0.10 -23.22
CA THR A 249 2.04 0.05 -24.66
C THR A 249 2.32 1.46 -25.20
N PRO A 250 2.87 1.61 -26.42
CA PRO A 250 3.05 2.94 -27.03
C PRO A 250 1.75 3.75 -27.14
N SER A 251 0.61 3.08 -27.36
CA SER A 251 -0.72 3.68 -27.45
C SER A 251 -1.43 3.83 -26.10
N ASN A 252 -1.10 3.01 -25.11
CA ASN A 252 -1.57 3.11 -23.74
C ASN A 252 -0.40 3.06 -22.75
N ARG A 253 0.30 4.19 -22.59
CA ARG A 253 1.46 4.27 -21.69
C ARG A 253 1.13 4.00 -20.22
N ALA A 254 -0.12 4.24 -19.81
CA ALA A 254 -0.56 4.02 -18.44
C ALA A 254 -0.73 2.53 -18.09
N GLY A 255 -1.03 1.68 -19.08
CA GLY A 255 -1.31 0.26 -18.85
C GLY A 255 -2.49 0.06 -17.91
N ILE A 256 -2.34 -0.85 -16.94
CA ILE A 256 -3.28 -1.05 -15.83
C ILE A 256 -2.70 -0.52 -14.52
N ARG A 257 -3.55 -0.32 -13.51
CA ARG A 257 -3.11 0.24 -12.22
C ARG A 257 -2.46 -0.77 -11.30
N SER A 258 -2.92 -2.01 -11.29
CA SER A 258 -2.41 -3.03 -10.36
C SER A 258 -1.04 -3.52 -10.79
N GLY A 259 -0.14 -3.71 -9.81
CA GLY A 259 1.07 -4.50 -10.04
C GLY A 259 0.70 -5.95 -10.34
N THR A 260 1.53 -6.66 -11.12
CA THR A 260 1.21 -8.03 -11.56
C THR A 260 2.37 -8.98 -11.37
N ALA A 261 2.06 -10.26 -11.28
CA ALA A 261 3.04 -11.34 -11.21
C ALA A 261 2.59 -12.54 -12.03
N VAL A 262 3.54 -13.27 -12.60
CA VAL A 262 3.30 -14.60 -13.16
C VAL A 262 3.55 -15.62 -12.05
N SER A 263 2.55 -16.43 -11.75
CA SER A 263 2.61 -17.49 -10.75
C SER A 263 2.55 -18.83 -11.44
N LEU A 264 3.50 -19.72 -11.16
CA LEU A 264 3.50 -21.10 -11.61
C LEU A 264 3.48 -22.02 -10.39
N LEU A 265 2.40 -22.78 -10.25
CA LEU A 265 2.10 -23.68 -9.14
C LEU A 265 2.06 -25.12 -9.68
N VAL A 266 2.85 -26.00 -9.09
CA VAL A 266 3.00 -27.39 -9.55
C VAL A 266 2.66 -28.35 -8.42
N ARG A 267 1.79 -29.31 -8.72
CA ARG A 267 1.50 -30.47 -7.89
C ARG A 267 1.97 -31.72 -8.61
N THR A 268 2.93 -32.41 -8.02
CA THR A 268 3.61 -33.61 -8.52
C THR A 268 2.88 -34.89 -8.16
N GLY A 269 2.13 -34.88 -7.04
CA GLY A 269 1.47 -36.05 -6.47
C GLY A 269 2.39 -36.96 -5.66
N GLN A 270 3.66 -36.59 -5.47
CA GLN A 270 4.65 -37.36 -4.70
C GLN A 270 4.64 -37.02 -3.20
N GLY A 271 4.00 -35.91 -2.81
CA GLY A 271 3.98 -35.40 -1.42
C GLY A 271 5.35 -34.84 -1.00
N GLY A 272 5.35 -33.84 -0.13
CA GLY A 272 6.56 -33.22 0.38
C GLY A 272 6.31 -31.81 0.94
N ASP A 273 7.35 -31.21 1.50
CA ASP A 273 7.29 -29.81 1.93
C ASP A 273 7.32 -28.88 0.71
N PRO A 274 6.42 -27.88 0.65
CA PRO A 274 6.32 -27.00 -0.50
C PRO A 274 7.56 -26.10 -0.61
N THR A 275 8.11 -25.98 -1.82
CA THR A 275 9.19 -25.04 -2.11
C THR A 275 8.63 -23.76 -2.75
N VAL A 276 9.02 -22.60 -2.25
CA VAL A 276 8.63 -21.30 -2.82
C VAL A 276 9.85 -20.56 -3.36
N GLN A 277 9.80 -20.16 -4.63
CA GLN A 277 10.84 -19.40 -5.31
C GLN A 277 10.27 -18.09 -5.87
N TYR A 278 11.04 -17.02 -5.76
CA TYR A 278 10.61 -15.68 -6.10
C TYR A 278 11.71 -14.90 -6.83
N ARG A 279 11.34 -14.08 -7.81
CA ARG A 279 12.23 -13.08 -8.40
C ARG A 279 11.45 -11.86 -8.88
N GLU A 280 12.15 -10.76 -9.11
CA GLU A 280 11.55 -9.49 -9.51
C GLU A 280 12.07 -9.00 -10.86
N PHE A 281 11.18 -8.39 -11.62
CA PHE A 281 11.46 -7.68 -12.85
C PHE A 281 11.04 -6.21 -12.71
N TRP A 282 11.86 -5.31 -13.23
CA TRP A 282 11.76 -3.88 -12.97
C TRP A 282 11.86 -3.05 -14.26
N GLY A 283 11.20 -1.90 -14.26
CA GLY A 283 11.35 -0.85 -15.27
C GLY A 283 10.66 -1.17 -16.59
N ALA A 284 10.76 -0.24 -17.54
CA ALA A 284 10.09 -0.37 -18.84
C ALA A 284 10.55 -1.59 -19.68
N GLY A 285 11.76 -2.12 -19.41
CA GLY A 285 12.34 -3.27 -20.10
C GLY A 285 11.95 -4.65 -19.56
N LYS A 286 11.08 -4.73 -18.54
CA LYS A 286 10.73 -5.99 -17.85
C LYS A 286 10.20 -7.10 -18.78
N GLY A 287 9.52 -6.75 -19.87
CA GLY A 287 9.06 -7.73 -20.87
C GLY A 287 10.22 -8.43 -21.58
N THR A 288 11.26 -7.68 -21.97
CA THR A 288 12.48 -8.23 -22.56
C THR A 288 13.24 -9.08 -21.54
N GLN A 289 13.40 -8.59 -20.31
CA GLN A 289 14.06 -9.35 -19.24
C GLN A 289 13.36 -10.69 -18.98
N LEU A 290 12.03 -10.74 -19.06
CA LEU A 290 11.27 -11.97 -18.89
C LEU A 290 11.53 -12.96 -20.03
N LEU A 291 11.66 -12.49 -21.27
CA LEU A 291 12.02 -13.33 -22.41
C LEU A 291 13.47 -13.85 -22.28
N ASP A 292 14.40 -12.99 -21.87
CA ASP A 292 15.80 -13.36 -21.63
C ASP A 292 15.90 -14.40 -20.52
N ALA A 293 15.06 -14.31 -19.49
CA ALA A 293 15.00 -15.28 -18.41
C ALA A 293 14.63 -16.71 -18.87
N LEU A 294 13.93 -16.87 -20.01
CA LEU A 294 13.66 -18.18 -20.61
C LEU A 294 14.93 -18.85 -21.16
N HIS A 295 15.98 -18.07 -21.40
CA HIS A 295 17.28 -18.51 -21.90
C HIS A 295 18.36 -18.53 -20.81
N GLY A 296 17.97 -18.36 -19.55
CA GLY A 296 18.88 -18.35 -18.39
C GLY A 296 19.58 -17.01 -18.13
N THR A 297 19.25 -15.95 -18.88
CA THR A 297 19.89 -14.63 -18.79
C THR A 297 19.01 -13.60 -18.08
N GLY A 298 18.44 -13.97 -16.93
CA GLY A 298 17.57 -13.09 -16.14
C GLY A 298 17.86 -13.13 -14.63
N PRO A 299 17.10 -12.39 -13.81
CA PRO A 299 17.23 -12.42 -12.36
C PRO A 299 17.11 -13.85 -11.81
N ALA A 300 18.01 -14.20 -10.89
CA ALA A 300 17.98 -15.49 -10.21
C ALA A 300 16.78 -15.58 -9.27
N TYR A 301 16.24 -16.80 -9.13
CA TYR A 301 15.26 -17.08 -8.10
C TYR A 301 15.90 -17.04 -6.71
N GLN A 302 15.15 -16.48 -5.76
CA GLN A 302 15.45 -16.48 -4.35
C GLN A 302 14.40 -17.33 -3.63
N PRO A 303 14.80 -18.18 -2.66
CA PRO A 303 13.85 -18.91 -1.85
C PRO A 303 13.05 -17.94 -0.97
N ALA A 304 11.74 -18.14 -0.89
CA ALA A 304 10.91 -17.53 0.14
C ALA A 304 10.65 -18.56 1.24
N ALA A 305 10.51 -18.10 2.49
CA ALA A 305 10.20 -18.93 3.65
C ALA A 305 8.83 -18.54 4.25
N PRO A 306 7.71 -18.98 3.67
CA PRO A 306 6.38 -18.65 4.18
C PRO A 306 6.13 -19.34 5.53
N THR A 307 5.84 -18.56 6.56
CA THR A 307 5.54 -19.04 7.92
C THR A 307 4.29 -18.35 8.45
N PRO A 308 3.64 -18.87 9.51
CA PRO A 308 2.55 -18.13 10.14
C PRO A 308 2.98 -16.74 10.62
N ALA A 309 4.23 -16.58 11.08
CA ALA A 309 4.77 -15.31 11.58
C ALA A 309 4.80 -14.20 10.52
N ASN A 310 5.11 -14.54 9.25
CA ASN A 310 5.09 -13.59 8.13
C ASN A 310 3.81 -13.68 7.28
N ARG A 311 2.72 -14.19 7.86
CA ARG A 311 1.43 -14.38 7.18
C ARG A 311 1.57 -15.15 5.87
N HIS A 312 2.46 -16.14 5.86
CA HIS A 312 2.76 -17.00 4.72
C HIS A 312 3.12 -16.21 3.44
N THR A 313 3.84 -15.10 3.54
CA THR A 313 4.24 -14.31 2.35
C THR A 313 5.05 -15.14 1.34
N PHE A 314 4.81 -14.92 0.06
CA PHE A 314 5.60 -15.50 -1.04
C PHE A 314 6.73 -14.58 -1.51
N ARG A 315 6.75 -13.34 -1.02
CA ARG A 315 7.87 -12.41 -1.23
C ARG A 315 8.89 -12.63 -0.11
N PRO A 316 10.19 -12.81 -0.43
CA PRO A 316 11.25 -12.84 0.57
C PRO A 316 11.23 -11.58 1.44
N GLU A 317 11.33 -11.75 2.76
CA GLU A 317 11.40 -10.64 3.70
C GLU A 317 12.85 -10.43 4.14
N THR A 318 13.26 -9.17 4.18
CA THR A 318 14.48 -8.73 4.87
C THR A 318 14.10 -8.45 6.31
N SER A 319 14.21 -9.45 7.19
CA SER A 319 14.09 -9.29 8.65
C SER A 319 14.96 -10.33 9.35
N SER A 320 15.62 -9.96 10.44
CA SER A 320 16.32 -10.92 11.28
C SER A 320 15.34 -11.88 11.95
N ALA A 321 15.82 -13.06 12.36
CA ALA A 321 15.01 -14.02 13.10
C ALA A 321 14.47 -13.43 14.40
N ASP A 322 15.25 -12.57 15.05
CA ASP A 322 14.92 -11.97 16.35
C ASP A 322 13.82 -10.92 16.25
N TYR A 323 13.66 -10.27 15.08
CA TYR A 323 12.65 -9.21 14.89
C TYR A 323 11.26 -9.65 15.35
N GLN A 324 10.87 -10.90 15.07
CA GLN A 324 9.55 -11.43 15.44
C GLN A 324 9.35 -11.65 16.94
N SER A 325 10.45 -11.76 17.70
CA SER A 325 10.41 -11.92 19.17
C SER A 325 10.15 -10.61 19.90
N TRP A 326 10.38 -9.47 19.24
CA TRP A 326 10.24 -8.15 19.85
C TRP A 326 8.77 -7.71 19.94
N PRO A 327 8.39 -6.88 20.93
CA PRO A 327 7.05 -6.34 21.02
C PRO A 327 6.69 -5.55 19.78
N LYS A 328 5.45 -5.67 19.30
CA LYS A 328 4.89 -4.65 18.39
C LYS A 328 4.82 -3.34 19.15
N VAL A 329 5.10 -2.23 18.49
CA VAL A 329 5.08 -0.90 19.13
C VAL A 329 3.73 -0.58 19.79
N VAL A 330 2.63 -1.13 19.27
CA VAL A 330 1.28 -0.99 19.84
C VAL A 330 1.06 -1.82 21.11
N GLU A 331 1.82 -2.91 21.33
CA GLU A 331 1.75 -3.74 22.54
C GLU A 331 2.41 -3.07 23.75
N LEU A 332 3.18 -2.00 23.51
CA LEU A 332 3.72 -1.15 24.59
C LEU A 332 2.63 -0.29 25.24
N ALA A 333 1.54 0.01 24.54
CA ALA A 333 0.46 0.86 25.03
C ALA A 333 -0.55 0.08 25.90
N GLU A 334 -1.11 0.74 26.91
CA GLU A 334 -2.22 0.18 27.69
C GLU A 334 -3.57 0.41 27.00
N ARG A 335 -3.79 1.64 26.55
CA ARG A 335 -4.96 2.01 25.76
C ARG A 335 -4.58 1.97 24.28
N ASP A 336 -5.47 1.38 23.49
CA ASP A 336 -5.36 1.37 22.04
C ASP A 336 -5.20 2.77 21.43
N PHE A 337 -4.58 2.81 20.27
CA PHE A 337 -4.33 4.00 19.48
C PHE A 337 -5.62 4.66 18.95
N PHE A 338 -5.50 5.94 18.60
CA PHE A 338 -6.52 6.66 17.85
C PHE A 338 -6.14 6.72 16.37
N GLN A 339 -7.09 6.42 15.49
CA GLN A 339 -6.89 6.72 14.08
C GLN A 339 -6.89 8.24 13.85
N GLY A 340 -6.01 8.74 12.99
CA GLY A 340 -6.00 10.15 12.60
C GLY A 340 -7.35 10.64 12.06
N MET A 341 -7.55 11.96 12.06
CA MET A 341 -8.84 12.56 11.70
C MET A 341 -9.11 12.47 10.19
N ASP A 342 -10.35 12.10 9.85
CA ASP A 342 -10.82 11.92 8.48
C ASP A 342 -11.65 13.11 8.02
N GLU A 343 -11.02 14.00 7.26
CA GLU A 343 -11.69 15.20 6.76
C GLU A 343 -12.74 14.83 5.71
N ASP A 344 -12.35 14.26 4.56
CA ASP A 344 -13.24 13.86 3.45
C ASP A 344 -14.33 14.91 3.12
N ARG A 345 -14.04 16.22 3.28
CA ARG A 345 -14.86 17.38 2.89
C ARG A 345 -14.11 18.28 1.92
N GLY A 346 -13.19 17.71 1.13
CA GLY A 346 -12.48 18.42 0.07
C GLY A 346 -11.60 19.58 0.59
N GLY A 347 -11.04 19.44 1.79
CA GLY A 347 -10.20 20.48 2.41
C GLY A 347 -10.99 21.69 2.93
N ALA A 348 -12.24 21.47 3.33
CA ALA A 348 -13.09 22.50 3.91
C ALA A 348 -12.84 22.73 5.41
N LEU A 349 -12.33 21.74 6.14
CA LEU A 349 -12.15 21.82 7.59
C LEU A 349 -10.74 22.19 8.04
N TYR A 350 -9.82 22.44 7.11
CA TYR A 350 -8.48 22.93 7.41
C TYR A 350 -8.00 23.93 6.36
N ASP A 351 -7.09 24.81 6.77
CA ASP A 351 -6.45 25.78 5.89
C ASP A 351 -5.02 26.12 6.37
N MET A 352 -4.19 26.64 5.48
CA MET A 352 -2.88 27.20 5.84
C MET A 352 -3.05 28.57 6.52
N GLN A 353 -4.08 29.33 6.16
CA GLN A 353 -4.41 30.61 6.80
C GLN A 353 -5.58 30.43 7.78
N PRO A 354 -5.38 30.61 9.09
CA PRO A 354 -6.45 30.51 10.08
C PRO A 354 -7.64 31.41 9.76
N GLN A 355 -7.40 32.57 9.13
CA GLN A 355 -8.43 33.55 8.79
C GLN A 355 -9.39 33.03 7.70
N ASP A 356 -8.86 32.34 6.69
CA ASP A 356 -9.68 31.76 5.62
C ASP A 356 -10.55 30.61 6.12
N LEU A 357 -10.02 29.83 7.07
CA LEU A 357 -10.78 28.82 7.79
C LEU A 357 -11.86 29.45 8.66
N GLU A 358 -11.54 30.49 9.41
CA GLU A 358 -12.49 31.23 10.24
C GLU A 358 -13.66 31.78 9.43
N ILE A 359 -13.39 32.46 8.31
CA ILE A 359 -14.44 32.99 7.42
C ILE A 359 -15.37 31.85 6.98
N ARG A 360 -14.79 30.74 6.52
CA ARG A 360 -15.54 29.57 6.03
C ARG A 360 -16.40 28.94 7.11
N MET A 361 -15.85 28.79 8.32
CA MET A 361 -16.59 28.18 9.44
C MET A 361 -17.65 29.12 10.01
N LYS A 362 -17.43 30.43 10.02
CA LYS A 362 -18.47 31.42 10.32
C LYS A 362 -19.64 31.29 9.35
N SER A 363 -19.38 31.21 8.03
CA SER A 363 -20.45 30.98 7.04
C SER A 363 -21.18 29.64 7.22
N PHE A 364 -20.46 28.58 7.62
CA PHE A 364 -21.08 27.28 7.91
C PHE A 364 -22.06 27.36 9.09
N PHE A 365 -21.68 28.02 10.19
CA PHE A 365 -22.51 28.16 11.39
C PHE A 365 -23.50 29.34 11.36
N ASP A 366 -23.45 30.20 10.36
CA ASP A 366 -24.36 31.34 10.22
C ASP A 366 -25.80 30.89 9.89
N THR A 367 -26.71 31.10 10.83
CA THR A 367 -28.14 30.76 10.72
C THR A 367 -28.94 31.75 9.87
N SER A 368 -28.38 32.92 9.56
CA SER A 368 -28.99 33.91 8.65
C SER A 368 -28.80 33.54 7.17
N LEU A 369 -27.80 32.72 6.85
CA LEU A 369 -27.53 32.21 5.51
C LEU A 369 -28.38 30.98 5.20
N SER A 370 -29.30 31.09 4.23
CA SER A 370 -30.02 29.93 3.68
C SER A 370 -29.05 28.88 3.13
N PHE A 371 -29.47 27.61 3.06
CA PHE A 371 -28.62 26.56 2.50
C PHE A 371 -28.25 26.85 1.03
N SER A 372 -29.18 27.36 0.22
CA SER A 372 -28.90 27.76 -1.17
C SER A 372 -27.87 28.88 -1.28
N ALA A 373 -27.89 29.86 -0.36
CA ALA A 373 -26.88 30.93 -0.33
C ALA A 373 -25.51 30.39 0.11
N PHE A 374 -25.48 29.50 1.10
CA PHE A 374 -24.26 28.82 1.53
C PHE A 374 -23.68 27.92 0.42
N GLU A 375 -24.53 27.21 -0.30
CA GLU A 375 -24.13 26.38 -1.44
C GLU A 375 -23.53 27.23 -2.58
N ALA A 376 -24.07 28.44 -2.81
CA ALA A 376 -23.54 29.38 -3.79
C ALA A 376 -22.13 29.92 -3.43
N ILE A 377 -21.76 29.97 -2.15
CA ILE A 377 -20.37 30.26 -1.71
C ILE A 377 -19.43 29.13 -2.16
N GLY A 378 -19.95 27.90 -2.24
CA GLY A 378 -19.21 26.72 -2.64
C GLY A 378 -18.34 26.13 -1.52
N GLY A 379 -17.46 25.20 -1.88
CA GLY A 379 -16.64 24.45 -0.95
C GLY A 379 -17.15 23.03 -0.69
N GLY A 380 -16.40 22.24 0.08
CA GLY A 380 -16.76 20.83 0.28
C GLY A 380 -17.82 20.56 1.34
N LEU A 381 -18.05 21.46 2.31
CA LEU A 381 -19.16 21.36 3.26
C LEU A 381 -20.53 21.61 2.63
N ALA A 382 -20.58 22.24 1.45
CA ALA A 382 -21.81 22.46 0.71
C ALA A 382 -22.19 21.29 -0.22
N ARG A 383 -21.29 20.31 -0.41
CA ARG A 383 -21.47 19.23 -1.41
C ARG A 383 -21.80 17.91 -0.75
N ASN A 384 -22.81 17.22 -1.27
CA ASN A 384 -23.11 15.85 -0.87
C ASN A 384 -21.96 14.91 -1.24
N SER A 385 -21.69 13.94 -0.37
CA SER A 385 -20.74 12.85 -0.64
C SER A 385 -21.25 11.55 -0.02
N ALA A 386 -20.53 10.43 -0.20
CA ALA A 386 -20.95 9.12 0.32
C ALA A 386 -21.24 9.16 1.83
N GLY A 387 -22.53 9.15 2.20
CA GLY A 387 -23.01 9.22 3.58
C GLY A 387 -23.04 10.62 4.22
N TYR A 388 -22.78 11.70 3.47
CA TYR A 388 -22.83 13.08 3.94
C TYR A 388 -23.89 13.86 3.16
N VAL A 389 -24.93 14.31 3.87
CA VAL A 389 -25.99 15.18 3.33
C VAL A 389 -25.77 16.59 3.86
N ALA A 390 -25.25 17.47 3.02
CA ALA A 390 -24.70 18.77 3.41
C ALA A 390 -25.71 19.63 4.21
N GLU A 391 -26.93 19.78 3.69
CA GLU A 391 -27.98 20.58 4.32
C GLU A 391 -28.38 20.03 5.70
N SER A 392 -28.63 18.72 5.78
CA SER A 392 -29.01 18.07 7.03
C SER A 392 -27.92 18.17 8.09
N VAL A 393 -26.65 17.98 7.69
CA VAL A 393 -25.52 18.05 8.64
C VAL A 393 -25.31 19.49 9.10
N ARG A 394 -25.39 20.48 8.21
CA ARG A 394 -25.29 21.90 8.57
C ARG A 394 -26.38 22.30 9.57
N LEU A 395 -27.63 21.89 9.32
CA LEU A 395 -28.74 22.18 10.23
C LEU A 395 -28.59 21.50 11.60
N SER A 396 -28.07 20.27 11.65
CA SER A 396 -27.77 19.60 12.92
C SER A 396 -26.65 20.32 13.67
N ALA A 397 -25.56 20.64 12.96
CA ALA A 397 -24.42 21.34 13.52
C ALA A 397 -24.81 22.70 14.14
N GLN A 398 -25.61 23.49 13.43
CA GLN A 398 -26.09 24.81 13.91
C GLN A 398 -27.02 24.73 15.13
N LYS A 399 -27.71 23.59 15.33
CA LYS A 399 -28.55 23.36 16.52
C LYS A 399 -27.72 22.98 17.74
N GLU A 400 -26.63 22.25 17.52
CA GLU A 400 -25.77 21.72 18.59
C GLU A 400 -24.70 22.73 19.02
N GLU A 401 -24.09 23.44 18.07
CA GLU A 401 -22.97 24.35 18.33
C GLU A 401 -23.02 25.60 17.44
N GLY A 402 -22.40 26.69 17.94
CA GLY A 402 -22.03 27.85 17.13
C GLY A 402 -20.56 27.82 16.72
N TYR A 403 -20.15 28.79 15.91
CA TYR A 403 -18.74 29.03 15.64
C TYR A 403 -17.99 29.36 16.94
N ASP A 404 -16.86 28.70 17.17
CA ASP A 404 -15.95 28.96 18.28
C ASP A 404 -14.51 29.03 17.79
N GLU A 405 -13.86 30.18 17.94
CA GLU A 405 -12.47 30.40 17.52
C GLU A 405 -11.48 29.46 18.22
N ARG A 406 -11.80 29.00 19.45
CA ARG A 406 -10.95 28.08 20.22
C ARG A 406 -10.90 26.68 19.60
N LYS A 407 -11.80 26.38 18.66
CA LYS A 407 -11.80 25.12 17.88
C LYS A 407 -10.89 25.18 16.65
N ILE A 408 -10.28 26.33 16.35
CA ILE A 408 -9.23 26.43 15.34
C ILE A 408 -7.90 26.00 15.98
N LEU A 409 -7.53 24.75 15.72
CA LEU A 409 -6.40 24.09 16.36
C LEU A 409 -5.38 23.64 15.32
N ARG A 410 -4.12 23.46 15.76
CA ARG A 410 -3.04 22.95 14.92
C ARG A 410 -3.31 21.50 14.50
N TYR A 411 -3.01 21.22 13.24
CA TYR A 411 -3.33 19.99 12.55
C TYR A 411 -2.24 19.62 11.55
N VAL A 412 -1.50 18.55 11.84
CA VAL A 412 -0.48 17.94 10.99
C VAL A 412 -1.18 17.20 9.85
N LEU A 413 -1.19 17.83 8.68
CA LEU A 413 -1.72 17.20 7.47
C LEU A 413 -0.74 16.14 6.94
N ARG A 414 0.56 16.43 6.94
CA ARG A 414 1.69 15.59 6.51
C ARG A 414 2.90 15.89 7.40
N PRO A 415 3.97 15.07 7.41
CA PRO A 415 5.16 15.37 8.20
C PRO A 415 5.66 16.78 7.87
N PHE A 416 5.88 17.61 8.88
CA PHE A 416 6.24 19.04 8.78
C PHE A 416 5.21 19.97 8.08
N ASP A 417 4.06 19.47 7.58
CA ASP A 417 2.97 20.31 7.04
C ASP A 417 1.87 20.50 8.09
N VAL A 418 2.13 21.43 9.01
CA VAL A 418 1.18 21.85 10.04
C VAL A 418 0.25 22.93 9.47
N ARG A 419 -1.05 22.76 9.67
CA ARG A 419 -2.14 23.64 9.23
C ARG A 419 -3.05 23.96 10.40
N SER A 420 -4.00 24.87 10.19
CA SER A 420 -5.10 25.09 11.13
C SER A 420 -6.30 24.29 10.69
N ALA A 421 -6.97 23.60 11.62
CA ALA A 421 -8.20 22.86 11.36
C ALA A 421 -9.29 23.25 12.36
N TYR A 422 -10.55 23.23 11.91
CA TYR A 422 -11.70 23.45 12.78
C TYR A 422 -12.17 22.10 13.35
N VAL A 423 -11.92 21.92 14.63
CA VAL A 423 -12.08 20.64 15.31
C VAL A 423 -13.41 20.64 16.07
N THR A 424 -14.38 19.88 15.57
CA THR A 424 -15.67 19.66 16.24
C THR A 424 -15.96 18.18 16.37
N THR A 425 -16.72 17.83 17.42
CA THR A 425 -17.23 16.49 17.69
C THR A 425 -18.63 16.27 17.13
N ILE A 426 -19.21 17.26 16.44
CA ILE A 426 -20.52 17.11 15.78
C ILE A 426 -20.45 15.95 14.77
N PRO A 427 -21.39 15.00 14.83
CA PRO A 427 -21.46 13.88 13.90
C PRO A 427 -21.45 14.34 12.44
N GLN A 428 -20.69 13.64 11.60
CA GLN A 428 -20.64 13.84 10.14
C GLN A 428 -20.10 15.20 9.65
N VAL A 429 -19.74 16.18 10.50
CA VAL A 429 -18.98 17.34 10.02
C VAL A 429 -17.61 16.86 9.53
N TRP A 430 -16.85 16.22 10.41
CA TRP A 430 -15.80 15.29 10.03
C TRP A 430 -16.43 13.95 9.59
N LYS A 431 -15.79 13.17 8.72
CA LYS A 431 -16.33 11.86 8.30
C LYS A 431 -16.68 10.96 9.48
N ARG A 432 -15.87 11.01 10.52
CA ARG A 432 -16.15 10.40 11.81
C ARG A 432 -15.67 11.32 12.91
N ALA A 433 -16.59 11.75 13.77
CA ALA A 433 -16.25 12.45 15.00
C ALA A 433 -15.42 11.52 15.90
N ARG A 434 -14.44 12.09 16.62
CA ARG A 434 -13.51 11.36 17.49
C ARG A 434 -13.42 12.03 18.87
N PRO A 435 -14.50 12.11 19.65
CA PRO A 435 -14.50 12.80 20.95
C PRO A 435 -13.41 12.25 21.88
N ASP A 436 -13.30 10.92 22.02
CA ASP A 436 -12.29 10.28 22.86
C ASP A 436 -10.85 10.63 22.46
N TYR A 437 -10.60 10.84 21.17
CA TYR A 437 -9.30 11.28 20.69
C TYR A 437 -9.06 12.74 21.06
N GLN A 438 -10.10 13.58 20.95
CA GLN A 438 -10.02 14.99 21.32
C GLN A 438 -9.74 15.21 22.81
N GLU A 439 -10.28 14.36 23.68
CA GLU A 439 -10.03 14.41 25.13
C GLU A 439 -8.57 14.14 25.49
N GLN A 440 -7.80 13.42 24.66
CA GLN A 440 -6.41 13.09 24.95
C GLN A 440 -5.39 14.14 24.47
N TYR A 441 -5.83 15.27 23.90
CA TYR A 441 -4.92 16.35 23.50
C TYR A 441 -4.59 17.27 24.66
N PHE A 442 -3.59 16.87 25.43
CA PHE A 442 -2.95 17.66 26.48
C PHE A 442 -1.42 17.60 26.33
N ALA A 443 -0.69 18.15 27.30
CA ALA A 443 0.76 18.39 27.24
C ALA A 443 1.68 17.14 27.11
N GLY A 444 1.16 15.96 26.78
CA GLY A 444 1.90 14.69 26.67
C GLY A 444 2.33 14.27 25.25
N GLY A 445 1.71 14.80 24.20
CA GLY A 445 2.01 14.45 22.80
C GLY A 445 1.70 13.01 22.39
N PHE A 446 1.96 12.70 21.11
CA PHE A 446 1.57 11.44 20.48
C PHE A 446 2.73 10.81 19.71
N PHE A 447 2.92 9.52 19.92
CA PHE A 447 3.72 8.67 19.04
C PHE A 447 2.85 8.27 17.84
N ILE A 448 3.33 8.55 16.63
CA ILE A 448 2.58 8.32 15.40
C ILE A 448 3.21 7.18 14.62
N THR A 449 2.40 6.23 14.17
CA THR A 449 2.84 5.12 13.33
C THR A 449 1.70 4.59 12.45
N ARG A 450 1.88 3.42 11.83
CA ARG A 450 0.92 2.75 10.96
C ARG A 450 1.05 1.23 11.10
N SER A 451 0.01 0.50 10.69
CA SER A 451 -0.02 -0.96 10.80
C SER A 451 0.77 -1.71 9.73
N ALA A 452 0.98 -1.11 8.56
CA ALA A 452 1.68 -1.73 7.43
C ALA A 452 2.03 -0.66 6.40
N ALA A 453 3.01 -0.92 5.53
CA ALA A 453 3.37 -0.03 4.44
C ALA A 453 2.29 -0.05 3.35
N ALA A 454 2.06 1.10 2.73
CA ALA A 454 1.21 1.20 1.54
C ALA A 454 2.01 1.39 0.24
N ALA A 455 3.34 1.56 0.34
CA ALA A 455 4.27 1.66 -0.77
C ALA A 455 5.62 1.02 -0.44
N SER A 456 6.38 0.69 -1.49
CA SER A 456 7.72 0.10 -1.41
C SER A 456 8.77 1.02 -0.76
N GLU A 457 8.69 2.33 -1.00
CA GLU A 457 9.60 3.32 -0.42
C GLU A 457 8.83 4.28 0.49
N GLU A 458 8.86 4.04 1.80
CA GLU A 458 8.20 4.90 2.78
C GLU A 458 9.12 5.58 3.78
N GLY A 459 10.41 5.25 3.78
CA GLY A 459 11.38 5.79 4.72
C GLY A 459 10.98 5.47 6.17
N VAL A 460 11.05 6.49 7.03
CA VAL A 460 10.80 6.33 8.47
C VAL A 460 9.30 6.07 8.73
N PRO A 461 8.91 4.98 9.42
CA PRO A 461 7.50 4.62 9.67
C PRO A 461 6.90 5.36 10.88
N PHE A 462 7.69 6.19 11.57
CA PHE A 462 7.31 6.88 12.79
C PHE A 462 7.30 8.40 12.62
N TYR A 463 6.49 9.05 13.43
CA TYR A 463 6.50 10.49 13.63
C TYR A 463 6.16 10.80 15.09
N PHE A 464 6.41 12.03 15.51
CA PHE A 464 6.01 12.51 16.83
C PHE A 464 5.40 13.89 16.67
N THR A 465 4.31 14.14 17.39
CA THR A 465 3.75 15.49 17.46
C THR A 465 2.90 15.70 18.70
N SER A 466 2.84 16.93 19.17
CA SER A 466 1.86 17.39 20.15
C SER A 466 0.53 17.83 19.54
N ASP A 467 0.47 17.94 18.20
CA ASP A 467 -0.67 18.42 17.43
C ASP A 467 -1.57 17.30 16.90
N ARG A 468 -2.74 17.68 16.37
CA ARG A 468 -3.68 16.73 15.76
C ARG A 468 -3.18 16.20 14.45
N ILE A 469 -3.33 14.90 14.20
CA ILE A 469 -2.92 14.32 12.91
C ILE A 469 -4.09 14.00 11.99
N ALA A 470 -3.87 14.19 10.69
CA ALA A 470 -4.70 13.62 9.65
C ALA A 470 -4.58 12.09 9.63
N ARG A 471 -5.64 11.37 9.23
CA ARG A 471 -5.51 9.93 8.93
C ARG A 471 -4.39 9.67 7.92
N ASP A 472 -4.27 10.53 6.92
CA ASP A 472 -3.26 10.37 5.88
C ASP A 472 -1.98 11.17 6.17
N ALA A 473 -1.70 11.48 7.44
CA ALA A 473 -0.43 12.09 7.87
C ALA A 473 0.78 11.19 7.52
N LEU A 474 0.60 9.87 7.62
CA LEU A 474 1.49 8.86 7.03
C LEU A 474 0.67 8.07 5.99
N ARG A 475 1.33 7.56 4.93
CA ARG A 475 0.72 6.56 4.04
C ARG A 475 0.37 5.30 4.85
N GLY A 476 -0.67 4.57 4.44
CA GLY A 476 -1.13 3.39 5.17
C GLY A 476 -1.99 3.68 6.41
N HIS A 477 -2.47 4.92 6.53
CA HIS A 477 -3.32 5.44 7.61
C HIS A 477 -2.61 5.53 8.97
N ALA A 478 -2.21 6.75 9.32
CA ALA A 478 -1.58 7.07 10.58
C ALA A 478 -2.51 6.84 11.78
N VAL A 479 -1.91 6.30 12.83
CA VAL A 479 -2.49 6.16 14.15
C VAL A 479 -1.65 6.93 15.16
N ALA A 480 -2.31 7.48 16.17
CA ALA A 480 -1.71 8.25 17.25
C ALA A 480 -1.87 7.50 18.57
N ILE A 481 -0.75 7.23 19.21
CA ILE A 481 -0.69 6.63 20.54
C ILE A 481 -0.35 7.77 21.51
N PRO A 482 -1.25 8.14 22.44
CA PRO A 482 -0.92 9.15 23.43
C PRO A 482 0.15 8.60 24.37
N LEU A 483 1.13 9.43 24.76
CA LEU A 483 2.15 9.03 25.73
C LEU A 483 1.58 8.94 27.16
N ILE A 484 0.59 9.77 27.46
CA ILE A 484 -0.05 9.91 28.76
C ILE A 484 -1.56 9.77 28.55
N LEU A 485 -2.24 9.10 29.47
CA LEU A 485 -3.69 9.00 29.53
C LEU A 485 -4.24 9.93 30.59
N GLU A 486 -5.32 10.61 30.23
CA GLU A 486 -6.18 11.29 31.19
C GLU A 486 -7.29 10.33 31.66
N SER A 487 -7.39 10.12 32.97
CA SER A 487 -8.50 9.40 33.61
C SER A 487 -9.34 10.35 34.45
N LYS A 488 -10.64 10.43 34.15
CA LYS A 488 -11.63 11.11 35.00
C LYS A 488 -11.84 10.25 36.25
N SER A 489 -11.55 10.79 37.44
CA SER A 489 -11.86 10.09 38.69
C SER A 489 -13.37 9.87 38.80
N ALA A 490 -13.80 8.61 38.80
CA ALA A 490 -15.18 8.24 39.13
C ALA A 490 -15.40 8.45 40.64
N SER A 491 -15.60 9.69 41.06
CA SER A 491 -15.97 10.03 42.43
C SER A 491 -17.24 10.85 42.42
N ASP A 492 -18.38 10.19 42.61
CA ASP A 492 -19.72 10.78 42.80
C ASP A 492 -19.87 11.47 44.18
N GLY A 493 -18.87 12.28 44.56
CA GLY A 493 -18.86 13.00 45.82
C GLY A 493 -18.94 14.51 45.59
N LEU A 494 -19.87 15.18 46.28
CA LEU A 494 -20.09 16.63 46.27
C LEU A 494 -18.83 17.46 46.65
N PHE A 495 -17.78 16.81 47.15
CA PHE A 495 -16.51 17.40 47.60
C PHE A 495 -15.26 16.76 46.98
N ALA A 496 -15.41 15.90 45.96
CA ALA A 496 -14.24 15.29 45.32
C ALA A 496 -13.56 16.30 44.39
N SER A 497 -12.25 16.48 44.56
CA SER A 497 -11.43 17.25 43.63
C SER A 497 -11.50 16.61 42.25
N SER A 498 -12.12 17.31 41.29
CA SER A 498 -12.28 16.87 39.91
C SER A 498 -11.01 17.04 39.08
N GLU A 499 -9.82 16.88 39.69
CA GLU A 499 -8.58 17.00 38.94
C GLU A 499 -8.32 15.69 38.19
N PRO A 500 -8.15 15.74 36.87
CA PRO A 500 -7.88 14.56 36.08
C PRO A 500 -6.58 13.91 36.52
N THR A 501 -6.61 12.60 36.73
CA THR A 501 -5.40 11.83 37.03
C THR A 501 -4.68 11.51 35.72
N LEU A 502 -3.44 12.00 35.59
CA LEU A 502 -2.56 11.70 34.46
C LEU A 502 -1.73 10.46 34.78
N ARG A 503 -1.63 9.54 33.82
CA ARG A 503 -0.81 8.32 33.94
C ARG A 503 -0.15 7.97 32.61
N ALA A 504 1.00 7.32 32.62
CA ALA A 504 1.66 6.85 31.41
C ALA A 504 0.81 5.81 30.68
N ASN A 505 0.69 5.94 29.35
CA ASN A 505 0.03 4.95 28.51
C ASN A 505 0.95 3.74 28.27
N LEU A 506 1.16 2.91 29.28
CA LEU A 506 2.07 1.77 29.21
C LEU A 506 1.38 0.49 29.67
N SER A 507 1.44 -0.56 28.85
CA SER A 507 0.87 -1.86 29.16
C SER A 507 1.46 -2.44 30.45
N PRO A 508 0.75 -3.36 31.14
CA PRO A 508 1.27 -4.01 32.34
C PRO A 508 2.64 -4.66 32.11
N GLN A 509 2.85 -5.23 30.92
CA GLN A 509 4.11 -5.86 30.53
C GLN A 509 5.23 -4.83 30.30
N ALA A 510 4.92 -3.70 29.64
CA ALA A 510 5.88 -2.59 29.48
C ALA A 510 6.28 -2.00 30.85
N ARG A 511 5.34 -1.87 31.78
CA ARG A 511 5.60 -1.43 33.17
C ARG A 511 6.45 -2.45 33.94
N ALA A 512 6.17 -3.74 33.80
CA ALA A 512 6.96 -4.81 34.42
C ALA A 512 8.41 -4.82 33.90
N TYR A 513 8.59 -4.61 32.59
CA TYR A 513 9.92 -4.42 31.99
C TYR A 513 10.65 -3.23 32.63
N LEU A 514 10.04 -2.05 32.69
CA LEU A 514 10.64 -0.86 33.31
C LEU A 514 11.02 -1.10 34.77
N ALA A 515 10.13 -1.74 35.54
CA ALA A 515 10.39 -2.09 36.93
C ALA A 515 11.56 -3.08 37.07
N SER A 516 11.68 -4.05 36.17
CA SER A 516 12.79 -5.03 36.17
C SER A 516 14.16 -4.38 35.94
N LEU A 517 14.20 -3.25 35.25
CA LEU A 517 15.41 -2.45 35.04
C LEU A 517 15.70 -1.45 36.18
N GLY A 518 14.79 -1.33 37.16
CA GLY A 518 14.86 -0.29 38.18
C GLY A 518 14.63 1.12 37.64
N ALA A 519 13.86 1.26 36.56
CA ALA A 519 13.51 2.56 36.00
C ALA A 519 12.63 3.36 36.98
N PRO A 520 12.67 4.72 36.93
CA PRO A 520 11.73 5.56 37.67
C PRO A 520 10.27 5.20 37.35
N ASP A 521 9.38 5.46 38.29
CA ASP A 521 7.94 5.30 38.08
C ASP A 521 7.50 6.11 36.84
N PRO A 522 6.96 5.45 35.79
CA PRO A 522 6.55 6.14 34.58
C PRO A 522 5.41 7.14 34.82
N ASP A 523 4.63 7.00 35.90
CA ASP A 523 3.56 7.93 36.23
C ASP A 523 4.05 9.18 36.99
N ALA A 524 5.28 9.16 37.51
CA ALA A 524 5.82 10.25 38.32
C ALA A 524 6.20 11.51 37.52
N SER A 525 6.42 11.39 36.21
CA SER A 525 6.74 12.55 35.36
C SER A 525 6.42 12.32 33.88
N PRO A 526 6.17 13.40 33.10
CA PRO A 526 6.01 13.29 31.64
C PRO A 526 7.22 12.64 30.96
N ALA A 527 8.44 12.87 31.46
CA ALA A 527 9.65 12.26 30.94
C ALA A 527 9.69 10.74 31.19
N GLY A 528 9.23 10.29 32.36
CA GLY A 528 9.06 8.87 32.68
C GLY A 528 8.04 8.20 31.76
N ALA A 529 6.89 8.84 31.55
CA ALA A 529 5.86 8.36 30.64
C ALA A 529 6.36 8.26 29.19
N ALA A 530 7.21 9.20 28.76
CA ALA A 530 7.75 9.25 27.40
C ALA A 530 8.95 8.31 27.16
N LEU A 531 9.55 7.73 28.20
CA LEU A 531 10.84 7.02 28.12
C LEU A 531 10.86 5.92 27.06
N LEU A 532 9.88 5.00 27.10
CA LEU A 532 9.75 3.91 26.12
C LEU A 532 9.39 4.41 24.72
N TRP A 533 8.55 5.44 24.62
CA TRP A 533 8.11 6.03 23.35
C TRP A 533 9.26 6.73 22.64
N HIS A 534 10.10 7.46 23.37
CA HIS A 534 11.31 8.05 22.83
C HIS A 534 12.31 6.97 22.41
N HIS A 535 12.50 5.92 23.21
CA HIS A 535 13.33 4.79 22.79
C HIS A 535 12.83 4.18 21.46
N ALA A 536 11.52 3.96 21.31
CA ALA A 536 10.94 3.49 20.04
C ALA A 536 11.19 4.46 18.87
N LEU A 537 11.12 5.78 19.10
CA LEU A 537 11.50 6.77 18.08
C LEU A 537 12.98 6.65 17.69
N ALA A 538 13.88 6.50 18.66
CA ALA A 538 15.31 6.36 18.37
C ALA A 538 15.60 5.14 17.49
N VAL A 539 15.02 3.99 17.84
CA VAL A 539 15.14 2.77 17.04
C VAL A 539 14.59 2.98 15.64
N GLY A 540 13.38 3.53 15.49
CA GLY A 540 12.78 3.67 14.15
C GLY A 540 13.40 4.72 13.25
N PHE A 541 14.22 5.62 13.79
CA PHE A 541 15.02 6.56 13.02
C PHE A 541 16.45 6.06 12.74
N SER A 542 16.83 4.87 13.23
CA SER A 542 18.09 4.20 12.86
C SER A 542 18.01 3.65 11.42
N GLY A 543 18.98 4.02 10.58
CA GLY A 543 19.11 3.49 9.22
C GLY A 543 19.43 2.00 9.21
N ALA A 544 20.20 1.53 10.18
CA ALA A 544 20.48 0.10 10.39
C ALA A 544 19.19 -0.69 10.65
N TYR A 545 18.37 -0.27 11.62
CA TYR A 545 17.08 -0.90 11.92
C TYR A 545 16.14 -0.93 10.70
N LEU A 546 16.03 0.19 9.99
CA LEU A 546 15.15 0.30 8.81
C LEU A 546 15.59 -0.61 7.67
N SER A 547 16.90 -0.73 7.44
CA SER A 547 17.44 -1.58 6.37
C SER A 547 17.40 -3.07 6.72
N GLU A 548 17.72 -3.43 7.96
CA GLU A 548 17.73 -4.82 8.44
C GLU A 548 16.31 -5.43 8.50
N HIS A 549 15.28 -4.60 8.71
CA HIS A 549 13.91 -5.06 8.98
C HIS A 549 12.85 -4.48 8.03
N ALA A 550 13.25 -4.00 6.86
CA ALA A 550 12.35 -3.40 5.88
C ALA A 550 11.12 -4.28 5.57
N GLY A 551 11.29 -5.60 5.47
CA GLY A 551 10.20 -6.54 5.22
C GLY A 551 9.18 -6.59 6.37
N GLY A 552 9.69 -6.74 7.60
CA GLY A 552 8.84 -6.79 8.80
C GLY A 552 8.08 -5.49 9.08
N ILE A 553 8.72 -4.33 8.87
CA ILE A 553 8.13 -2.99 9.02
C ILE A 553 7.07 -2.71 7.94
N ALA A 554 7.23 -3.30 6.75
CA ALA A 554 6.27 -3.16 5.68
C ALA A 554 5.04 -4.05 5.87
N GLY A 555 5.23 -5.26 6.42
CA GLY A 555 4.18 -6.28 6.51
C GLY A 555 3.22 -6.14 7.69
N ASP A 556 3.69 -5.66 8.85
CA ASP A 556 2.89 -5.55 10.08
C ASP A 556 3.33 -4.35 10.93
N TRP A 557 2.70 -4.17 12.10
CA TRP A 557 3.11 -3.17 13.07
C TRP A 557 4.62 -3.27 13.34
N PRO A 558 5.36 -2.15 13.26
CA PRO A 558 6.79 -2.15 13.57
C PRO A 558 7.06 -2.69 14.97
N ARG A 559 8.13 -3.48 15.12
CA ARG A 559 8.52 -4.11 16.38
C ARG A 559 9.80 -3.48 16.93
N ILE A 560 9.85 -3.27 18.24
CA ILE A 560 10.93 -2.51 18.89
C ILE A 560 11.68 -3.42 19.85
N PRO A 561 13.00 -3.67 19.66
CA PRO A 561 13.79 -4.40 20.64
C PRO A 561 13.89 -3.58 21.92
N LEU A 562 13.71 -4.21 23.08
CA LEU A 562 13.87 -3.56 24.37
C LEU A 562 15.26 -3.88 24.95
N PRO A 563 16.07 -2.89 25.38
CA PRO A 563 17.39 -3.17 25.94
C PRO A 563 17.34 -3.86 27.30
N GLY A 564 18.34 -4.71 27.59
CA GLY A 564 18.49 -5.41 28.88
C GLY A 564 18.95 -4.54 30.06
N SER A 565 19.27 -3.26 29.84
CA SER A 565 19.76 -2.35 30.88
C SER A 565 19.14 -0.95 30.85
N LEU A 566 19.00 -0.33 32.03
CA LEU A 566 18.46 1.03 32.17
C LEU A 566 19.33 2.10 31.50
N SER A 567 20.65 1.92 31.49
CA SER A 567 21.59 2.85 30.83
C SER A 567 21.33 2.88 29.33
N ALA A 568 21.27 1.70 28.68
CA ALA A 568 20.99 1.61 27.26
C ALA A 568 19.61 2.17 26.91
N LEU A 569 18.59 1.93 27.74
CA LEU A 569 17.26 2.51 27.57
C LEU A 569 17.28 4.03 27.62
N THR A 570 17.95 4.61 28.62
CA THR A 570 17.96 6.05 28.87
C THR A 570 18.78 6.80 27.81
N GLU A 571 19.92 6.25 27.40
CA GLU A 571 20.72 6.79 26.29
C GLU A 571 19.94 6.78 24.97
N SER A 572 19.27 5.65 24.66
CA SER A 572 18.43 5.54 23.47
C SER A 572 17.25 6.51 23.52
N ALA A 573 16.57 6.60 24.66
CA ALA A 573 15.46 7.53 24.86
C ALA A 573 15.89 9.00 24.78
N ALA A 574 17.11 9.35 25.18
CA ALA A 574 17.63 10.71 25.03
C ALA A 574 17.79 11.10 23.54
N LEU A 575 18.30 10.18 22.71
CA LEU A 575 18.33 10.36 21.25
C LEU A 575 16.92 10.49 20.68
N GLY A 576 16.00 9.66 21.15
CA GLY A 576 14.59 9.70 20.78
C GLY A 576 13.88 11.00 21.12
N ALA A 577 14.16 11.56 22.30
CA ALA A 577 13.64 12.86 22.73
C ALA A 577 14.18 13.98 21.83
N ARG A 578 15.45 13.89 21.41
CA ARG A 578 16.02 14.82 20.42
C ARG A 578 15.33 14.70 19.07
N VAL A 579 15.06 13.48 18.60
CA VAL A 579 14.27 13.23 17.39
C VAL A 579 12.86 13.83 17.51
N ALA A 580 12.16 13.58 18.62
CA ALA A 580 10.83 14.13 18.88
C ALA A 580 10.80 15.66 18.78
N ALA A 581 11.77 16.34 19.40
CA ALA A 581 11.91 17.79 19.33
C ALA A 581 12.17 18.29 17.89
N LEU A 582 12.98 17.59 17.10
CA LEU A 582 13.26 17.93 15.70
C LEU A 582 12.04 17.80 14.79
N LEU A 583 11.08 16.92 15.11
CA LEU A 583 9.87 16.71 14.34
C LEU A 583 8.76 17.72 14.68
N ASP A 584 8.62 18.08 15.95
CA ASP A 584 7.47 18.85 16.44
C ASP A 584 7.73 20.34 16.62
N ASP A 585 8.93 20.73 17.08
CA ASP A 585 9.26 22.12 17.36
C ASP A 585 10.00 22.79 16.17
N PRO A 586 9.38 23.76 15.47
CA PRO A 586 10.04 24.48 14.37
C PRO A 586 11.19 25.38 14.83
N GLN A 587 11.25 25.75 16.11
CA GLN A 587 12.28 26.62 16.68
C GLN A 587 13.38 25.84 17.41
N VAL A 588 13.31 24.51 17.42
CA VAL A 588 14.32 23.66 18.06
C VAL A 588 15.73 24.04 17.56
N PRO A 589 16.70 24.26 18.47
CA PRO A 589 18.06 24.60 18.07
C PRO A 589 18.69 23.47 17.25
N THR A 590 19.31 23.84 16.13
CA THR A 590 20.13 22.96 15.26
C THR A 590 21.59 23.37 15.36
N ARG A 591 22.53 22.50 14.95
CA ARG A 591 23.96 22.81 14.99
C ARG A 591 24.27 24.10 14.22
N PRO A 592 25.15 24.99 14.72
CA PRO A 592 25.48 26.26 14.06
C PRO A 592 25.96 26.11 12.61
N GLU A 593 26.70 25.04 12.32
CA GLU A 593 27.22 24.68 10.99
C GLU A 593 26.10 24.48 9.95
N LEU A 594 24.89 24.09 10.38
CA LEU A 594 23.72 23.95 9.51
C LEU A 594 23.10 25.29 9.12
N GLY A 595 23.60 26.43 9.62
CA GLY A 595 23.11 27.76 9.26
C GLY A 595 23.23 28.10 7.76
N ALA A 596 24.10 27.39 7.03
CA ALA A 596 24.21 27.49 5.57
C ALA A 596 23.13 26.67 4.83
N VAL A 597 22.57 25.64 5.45
CA VAL A 597 21.61 24.72 4.82
C VAL A 597 20.27 25.41 4.57
N GLY A 598 19.81 25.29 3.33
CA GLY A 598 18.52 25.81 2.87
C GLY A 598 18.39 27.32 3.01
N ARG A 599 19.49 28.07 2.93
CA ARG A 599 19.45 29.53 3.07
C ARG A 599 18.73 30.15 1.87
N LEU A 600 17.76 31.02 2.14
CA LEU A 600 17.07 31.75 1.09
C LEU A 600 18.01 32.79 0.46
N LYS A 601 18.27 32.66 -0.84
CA LYS A 601 19.19 33.50 -1.60
C LYS A 601 18.55 34.02 -2.87
N ARG A 602 18.82 35.30 -3.16
CA ARG A 602 18.45 35.93 -4.41
C ARG A 602 19.52 35.66 -5.47
N VAL A 603 19.11 35.10 -6.60
CA VAL A 603 19.97 34.73 -7.74
C VAL A 603 19.57 35.46 -9.04
N GLY A 604 18.43 36.15 -9.05
CA GLY A 604 17.92 36.86 -10.22
C GLY A 604 17.13 38.12 -9.88
N GLU A 605 16.52 38.71 -10.92
CA GLU A 605 15.64 39.86 -10.78
C GLU A 605 14.33 39.45 -10.08
N ASP A 606 13.95 40.19 -9.05
CA ASP A 606 12.83 39.83 -8.19
C ASP A 606 11.52 40.43 -8.72
N VAL A 607 10.91 39.72 -9.67
CA VAL A 607 9.63 40.11 -10.29
C VAL A 607 8.43 39.52 -9.53
N HIS A 608 8.61 38.34 -8.93
CA HIS A 608 7.53 37.53 -8.38
C HIS A 608 7.55 37.41 -6.85
N GLY A 609 8.47 38.09 -6.15
CA GLY A 609 8.63 37.96 -4.72
C GLY A 609 8.80 36.49 -4.30
N PHE A 610 8.01 36.06 -3.32
CA PHE A 610 7.99 34.67 -2.84
C PHE A 610 6.85 33.82 -3.42
N GLU A 611 6.39 34.13 -4.64
CA GLU A 611 5.52 33.22 -5.39
C GLU A 611 6.30 31.97 -5.83
N VAL A 612 5.86 30.80 -5.36
CA VAL A 612 6.46 29.51 -5.75
C VAL A 612 6.05 29.18 -7.18
N ARG A 613 7.01 29.26 -8.12
CA ARG A 613 6.79 29.11 -9.58
C ARG A 613 7.81 28.18 -10.24
N ALA A 614 8.25 27.16 -9.51
CA ALA A 614 9.25 26.21 -9.98
C ALA A 614 8.64 24.88 -10.45
N GLY A 615 7.31 24.73 -10.47
CA GLY A 615 6.64 23.54 -10.97
C GLY A 615 6.68 22.36 -9.98
N TRP A 616 6.57 22.65 -8.69
CA TRP A 616 6.52 21.68 -7.59
C TRP A 616 5.17 21.00 -7.44
N GLY A 617 4.08 21.61 -7.91
CA GLY A 617 2.74 21.06 -7.81
C GLY A 617 1.80 21.54 -8.91
N ALA A 618 0.77 20.74 -9.20
CA ALA A 618 -0.30 21.13 -10.11
C ALA A 618 -1.64 20.56 -9.63
N LEU A 619 -2.72 21.32 -9.86
CA LEU A 619 -4.09 20.85 -9.66
C LEU A 619 -4.50 19.96 -10.83
N GLN A 620 -4.99 18.75 -10.52
CA GLN A 620 -5.70 17.89 -11.48
C GLN A 620 -7.21 17.94 -11.23
N ARG A 621 -7.98 17.28 -12.12
CA ARG A 621 -9.45 17.16 -12.00
C ARG A 621 -9.83 16.73 -10.58
N GLY A 622 -10.73 17.48 -9.94
CA GLY A 622 -11.20 17.20 -8.57
C GLY A 622 -10.36 17.81 -7.44
N ASN A 623 -9.57 18.86 -7.72
CA ASN A 623 -8.73 19.59 -6.74
C ASN A 623 -7.64 18.73 -6.09
N VAL A 624 -7.21 17.66 -6.76
CA VAL A 624 -6.10 16.83 -6.29
C VAL A 624 -4.78 17.50 -6.65
N VAL A 625 -3.93 17.74 -5.65
CA VAL A 625 -2.59 18.30 -5.84
C VAL A 625 -1.60 17.19 -6.15
N MET A 626 -1.08 17.20 -7.38
CA MET A 626 -0.06 16.26 -7.83
C MET A 626 1.34 16.88 -7.72
N PRO A 627 2.30 16.22 -7.05
CA PRO A 627 3.68 16.69 -7.03
C PRO A 627 4.29 16.72 -8.43
N GLY A 628 4.90 17.85 -8.79
CA GLY A 628 5.65 18.03 -10.03
C GLY A 628 7.12 17.61 -9.91
N ARG A 629 7.87 17.79 -11.00
CA ARG A 629 9.33 17.57 -11.01
C ARG A 629 10.05 18.65 -10.21
N GLY A 630 9.57 19.89 -10.30
CA GLY A 630 10.25 21.06 -9.77
C GLY A 630 11.54 21.40 -10.51
N ARG A 631 12.26 22.40 -9.97
CA ARG A 631 13.55 22.84 -10.49
C ARG A 631 14.60 22.83 -9.38
N THR A 632 15.63 22.02 -9.56
CA THR A 632 16.81 22.00 -8.69
C THR A 632 18.08 22.13 -9.53
N THR A 633 19.11 22.73 -8.97
CA THR A 633 20.47 22.74 -9.54
C THR A 633 21.39 22.00 -8.59
N GLU A 634 22.08 20.97 -9.08
CA GLU A 634 23.00 20.16 -8.28
C GLU A 634 24.41 20.75 -8.31
N ARG A 635 25.08 20.75 -7.15
CA ARG A 635 26.47 21.19 -6.97
C ARG A 635 27.19 20.27 -5.97
N ALA A 636 28.52 20.28 -6.00
CA ALA A 636 29.32 19.66 -4.95
C ALA A 636 29.08 20.39 -3.62
N ALA A 637 29.01 19.62 -2.53
CA ALA A 637 28.94 20.14 -1.17
C ALA A 637 30.25 20.85 -0.81
N ASP A 638 30.16 22.02 -0.19
CA ASP A 638 31.31 22.78 0.31
C ASP A 638 30.95 23.35 1.69
N GLY A 639 31.86 23.19 2.67
CA GLY A 639 31.69 23.68 4.04
C GLY A 639 30.55 23.04 4.85
N LEU A 640 30.05 21.86 4.44
CA LEU A 640 29.05 21.09 5.18
C LEU A 640 29.66 19.80 5.75
N PRO A 641 29.11 19.26 6.86
CA PRO A 641 29.54 17.97 7.40
C PRO A 641 29.48 16.85 6.34
N PRO A 642 30.51 15.99 6.24
CA PRO A 642 30.60 14.96 5.21
C PRO A 642 29.47 13.92 5.29
N GLU A 643 28.89 13.71 6.47
CA GLU A 643 27.77 12.79 6.69
C GLU A 643 26.47 13.24 5.96
N LEU A 644 26.38 14.50 5.54
CA LEU A 644 25.27 14.99 4.71
C LEU A 644 25.44 14.65 3.21
N GLY A 645 26.56 14.04 2.85
CA GLY A 645 26.90 13.62 1.50
C GLY A 645 27.63 14.70 0.68
N GLU A 646 28.16 14.29 -0.46
CA GLU A 646 29.03 15.11 -1.32
C GLU A 646 28.26 16.06 -2.25
N ARG A 647 26.92 15.99 -2.24
CA ARG A 647 26.06 16.68 -3.22
C ARG A 647 25.01 17.52 -2.52
N VAL A 648 24.88 18.77 -2.95
CA VAL A 648 23.85 19.71 -2.52
C VAL A 648 23.02 20.18 -3.70
N LEU A 649 21.80 20.60 -3.41
CA LEU A 649 20.83 21.14 -4.33
C LEU A 649 20.51 22.59 -3.97
N ASP A 650 20.48 23.43 -4.98
CA ASP A 650 19.80 24.72 -4.91
C ASP A 650 18.36 24.50 -5.39
N VAL A 651 17.42 24.59 -4.44
CA VAL A 651 16.00 24.33 -4.66
C VAL A 651 15.32 25.63 -5.08
N ALA A 652 14.79 25.69 -6.29
CA ALA A 652 14.18 26.92 -6.79
C ALA A 652 12.83 27.20 -6.11
N LEU A 653 12.66 28.41 -5.61
CA LEU A 653 11.35 28.98 -5.29
C LEU A 653 10.73 29.49 -6.60
N ASN A 654 11.48 30.32 -7.32
CA ASN A 654 11.18 30.85 -8.65
C ASN A 654 12.50 31.24 -9.36
N ASP A 655 12.44 32.04 -10.43
CA ASP A 655 13.64 32.45 -11.18
C ASP A 655 14.56 33.41 -10.39
N ALA A 656 14.03 34.07 -9.36
CA ALA A 656 14.75 35.07 -8.57
C ALA A 656 15.31 34.52 -7.26
N TRP A 657 14.64 33.53 -6.67
CA TRP A 657 14.91 33.03 -5.32
C TRP A 657 15.13 31.53 -5.30
N VAL A 658 16.16 31.10 -4.57
CA VAL A 658 16.47 29.69 -4.30
C VAL A 658 16.71 29.48 -2.81
N TRP A 659 16.46 28.26 -2.32
CA TRP A 659 17.06 27.77 -1.08
C TRP A 659 18.35 27.06 -1.43
N GLU A 660 19.49 27.66 -1.09
CA GLU A 660 20.81 27.13 -1.45
C GLU A 660 21.31 26.07 -0.44
N ASN A 661 22.23 25.24 -0.89
CA ASN A 661 22.95 24.26 -0.05
C ASN A 661 22.03 23.27 0.69
N VAL A 662 20.99 22.76 0.04
CA VAL A 662 20.16 21.68 0.60
C VAL A 662 20.83 20.33 0.27
N PRO A 663 21.35 19.55 1.23
CA PRO A 663 21.96 18.26 0.93
C PRO A 663 21.02 17.31 0.18
N ALA A 664 21.54 16.50 -0.73
CA ALA A 664 20.73 15.54 -1.49
C ALA A 664 19.98 14.57 -0.56
N LEU A 665 20.65 14.07 0.49
CA LEU A 665 20.04 13.20 1.50
C LEU A 665 18.89 13.87 2.26
N VAL A 666 19.00 15.18 2.52
CA VAL A 666 17.95 15.98 3.17
C VAL A 666 16.76 16.19 2.25
N TRP A 667 17.04 16.46 0.97
CA TRP A 667 16.00 16.63 -0.03
C TRP A 667 15.21 15.33 -0.25
N GLU A 668 15.89 14.19 -0.31
CA GLU A 668 15.33 12.85 -0.53
C GLU A 668 14.69 12.24 0.74
N TYR A 669 14.87 12.89 1.89
CA TYR A 669 14.39 12.40 3.17
C TYR A 669 12.88 12.17 3.18
N THR A 670 12.48 10.95 3.54
CA THR A 670 11.11 10.47 3.46
C THR A 670 10.62 9.98 4.83
N ILE A 671 9.45 10.45 5.23
CA ILE A 671 8.75 10.01 6.44
C ILE A 671 7.35 9.56 6.04
N GLY A 672 6.98 8.33 6.40
CA GLY A 672 5.66 7.75 6.14
C GLY A 672 5.22 7.82 4.68
N GLY A 673 6.14 7.63 3.72
CA GLY A 673 5.81 7.66 2.28
C GLY A 673 5.70 9.05 1.66
N TYR A 674 6.18 10.09 2.35
CA TYR A 674 6.25 11.45 1.83
C TYR A 674 7.67 11.99 1.88
N GLN A 675 8.21 12.34 0.70
CA GLN A 675 9.40 13.19 0.60
C GLN A 675 9.05 14.57 1.16
N VAL A 676 9.58 14.89 2.34
CA VAL A 676 9.04 15.93 3.23
C VAL A 676 8.99 17.30 2.55
N MET A 677 10.15 17.82 2.15
CA MET A 677 10.26 19.16 1.56
C MET A 677 9.51 19.27 0.23
N LYS A 678 9.67 18.27 -0.65
CA LYS A 678 9.00 18.26 -1.96
C LYS A 678 7.48 18.25 -1.81
N LYS A 679 6.94 17.42 -0.91
CA LYS A 679 5.49 17.34 -0.68
C LYS A 679 4.97 18.66 -0.11
N TRP A 680 5.69 19.28 0.82
CA TRP A 680 5.34 20.58 1.38
C TRP A 680 5.27 21.69 0.33
N LEU A 681 6.26 21.75 -0.58
CA LEU A 681 6.31 22.72 -1.70
C LEU A 681 5.19 22.48 -2.72
N SER A 682 4.79 21.22 -2.97
CA SER A 682 3.75 20.91 -3.96
C SER A 682 2.39 21.54 -3.64
N TYR A 683 2.04 21.68 -2.36
CA TYR A 683 0.80 22.36 -1.93
C TYR A 683 0.91 23.89 -1.96
N ARG A 684 2.11 24.42 -2.19
CA ARG A 684 2.44 25.84 -2.10
C ARG A 684 2.87 26.44 -3.42
N GLU A 685 2.84 25.66 -4.51
CA GLU A 685 2.91 26.21 -5.87
C GLU A 685 1.85 27.30 -6.03
N PHE A 686 2.19 28.42 -6.66
CA PHE A 686 1.30 29.56 -6.79
C PHE A 686 -0.05 29.18 -7.43
N GLY A 687 -0.05 28.31 -8.45
CA GLY A 687 -1.28 27.82 -9.09
C GLY A 687 -2.15 26.90 -8.22
N VAL A 688 -1.62 26.44 -7.09
CA VAL A 688 -2.33 25.61 -6.09
C VAL A 688 -2.76 26.48 -4.90
N LEU A 689 -1.85 27.29 -4.37
CA LEU A 689 -2.05 28.10 -3.16
C LEU A 689 -2.82 29.40 -3.44
N GLY A 690 -2.67 29.98 -4.64
CA GLY A 690 -3.32 31.24 -5.03
C GLY A 690 -2.67 32.50 -4.46
N ARG A 691 -1.53 32.39 -3.74
CA ARG A 691 -0.78 33.53 -3.18
C ARG A 691 0.72 33.23 -3.09
N ALA A 692 1.52 34.28 -2.86
CA ALA A 692 2.92 34.15 -2.47
C ALA A 692 3.06 33.59 -1.04
N LEU A 693 4.23 33.03 -0.74
CA LEU A 693 4.60 32.70 0.63
C LEU A 693 4.84 33.98 1.44
N THR A 694 4.51 33.93 2.73
CA THR A 694 5.03 34.89 3.70
C THR A 694 6.53 34.65 3.91
N LEU A 695 7.24 35.66 4.41
CA LEU A 695 8.65 35.51 4.72
C LEU A 695 8.90 34.42 5.79
N ASP A 696 7.99 34.28 6.76
CA ASP A 696 8.13 33.20 7.77
C ASP A 696 7.90 31.81 7.15
N GLU A 697 6.93 31.65 6.23
CA GLU A 697 6.76 30.40 5.48
C GLU A 697 8.00 30.08 4.62
N ALA A 698 8.61 31.08 3.98
CA ALA A 698 9.84 30.88 3.21
C ALA A 698 11.03 30.50 4.12
N ARG A 699 11.09 31.04 5.34
CA ARG A 699 12.08 30.67 6.38
C ARG A 699 11.78 29.31 7.01
N GLU A 700 10.53 28.89 7.06
CA GLU A 700 10.13 27.58 7.55
C GLU A 700 10.74 26.46 6.71
N VAL A 701 10.86 26.65 5.39
CA VAL A 701 11.57 25.72 4.51
C VAL A 701 13.06 25.59 4.93
N SER A 702 13.71 26.69 5.28
CA SER A 702 15.09 26.67 5.81
C SER A 702 15.16 25.94 7.16
N ARG A 703 14.23 26.22 8.09
CA ARG A 703 14.15 25.55 9.40
C ARG A 703 13.91 24.05 9.24
N MET A 704 13.03 23.66 8.33
CA MET A 704 12.74 22.26 7.98
C MET A 704 13.98 21.57 7.41
N ALA A 705 14.66 22.16 6.42
CA ALA A 705 15.87 21.60 5.83
C ALA A 705 16.96 21.36 6.89
N ARG A 706 17.12 22.29 7.85
CA ARG A 706 18.10 22.16 8.94
C ARG A 706 17.73 21.09 9.95
N ARG A 707 16.44 20.98 10.32
CA ARG A 707 15.98 19.92 11.23
C ARG A 707 16.13 18.54 10.60
N LEU A 708 15.83 18.40 9.30
CA LEU A 708 16.09 17.18 8.54
C LEU A 708 17.59 16.88 8.43
N ALA A 709 18.44 17.89 8.20
CA ALA A 709 19.90 17.71 8.22
C ALA A 709 20.40 17.23 9.59
N GLU A 710 19.87 17.78 10.68
CA GLU A 710 20.19 17.33 12.03
C GLU A 710 19.77 15.87 12.25
N LEU A 711 18.61 15.44 11.75
CA LEU A 711 18.18 14.03 11.79
C LEU A 711 19.16 13.11 11.05
N VAL A 712 19.63 13.51 9.85
CA VAL A 712 20.65 12.76 9.11
C VAL A 712 21.95 12.67 9.92
N LEU A 713 22.39 13.77 10.54
CA LEU A 713 23.60 13.80 11.38
C LEU A 713 23.47 13.02 12.70
N LEU A 714 22.26 12.72 13.14
CA LEU A 714 22.02 11.83 14.29
C LEU A 714 22.08 10.35 13.89
N GLY A 715 21.97 10.03 12.60
CA GLY A 715 21.96 8.65 12.06
C GLY A 715 23.03 7.74 12.65
N PRO A 716 24.33 8.11 12.63
CA PRO A 716 25.38 7.27 13.19
C PRO A 716 25.24 6.98 14.70
N GLN A 717 24.71 7.94 15.47
CA GLN A 717 24.47 7.75 16.90
C GLN A 717 23.25 6.87 17.16
N LEU A 718 22.21 7.01 16.34
CA LEU A 718 21.02 6.15 16.36
C LEU A 718 21.37 4.71 16.00
N ASP A 719 22.19 4.50 14.97
CA ASP A 719 22.67 3.18 14.56
C ASP A 719 23.56 2.54 15.64
N ALA A 720 24.46 3.31 16.25
CA ALA A 720 25.27 2.83 17.36
C ALA A 720 24.43 2.47 18.60
N SER A 721 23.39 3.28 18.89
CA SER A 721 22.44 2.98 19.97
C SER A 721 21.66 1.70 19.66
N TYR A 722 21.19 1.52 18.43
CA TYR A 722 20.46 0.33 18.01
C TYR A 722 21.32 -0.93 18.08
N ALA A 723 22.56 -0.87 17.59
CA ALA A 723 23.52 -1.98 17.67
C ALA A 723 23.80 -2.40 19.12
N ARG A 724 23.88 -1.42 20.04
CA ARG A 724 24.03 -1.71 21.48
C ARG A 724 22.79 -2.40 22.07
N VAL A 725 21.60 -1.96 21.68
CA VAL A 725 20.33 -2.60 22.11
C VAL A 725 20.25 -4.03 21.58
N GLN A 726 20.63 -4.29 20.32
CA GLN A 726 20.68 -5.64 19.76
C GLN A 726 21.66 -6.56 20.50
N GLY A 727 22.75 -6.01 21.04
CA GLY A 727 23.74 -6.79 21.80
C GLY A 727 23.23 -7.34 23.13
N ASP A 728 22.15 -6.77 23.67
CA ASP A 728 21.53 -7.18 24.94
C ASP A 728 20.03 -6.85 24.90
N VAL A 729 19.24 -7.74 24.30
CA VAL A 729 17.78 -7.59 24.16
C VAL A 729 17.06 -8.30 25.30
N TRP A 730 16.17 -7.57 25.98
CA TRP A 730 15.26 -8.12 26.96
C TRP A 730 14.20 -9.03 26.31
N ALA A 731 14.01 -10.22 26.87
CA ALA A 731 13.11 -11.24 26.32
C ALA A 731 11.63 -10.89 26.55
N TRP A 732 11.00 -10.30 25.51
CA TRP A 732 9.58 -10.02 25.53
C TRP A 732 8.73 -11.30 25.58
N GLY A 733 7.86 -11.41 26.58
CA GLY A 733 6.96 -12.55 26.77
C GLY A 733 7.53 -13.68 27.64
N ALA A 734 8.77 -13.59 28.13
CA ALA A 734 9.38 -14.59 29.03
C ALA A 734 8.91 -14.47 30.50
N GLY A 735 7.97 -13.57 30.80
CA GLY A 735 7.37 -13.38 32.12
C GLY A 735 5.86 -13.21 32.01
N GLY A 736 5.16 -14.33 32.10
CA GLY A 736 3.70 -14.47 32.12
C GLY A 736 3.33 -15.88 32.49
#